data_AF-A0AAD5II69-F1
#
_entry.id   AF-A0AAD5II69-F1
#
_cell.length_a   1.000
_cell.length_b   1.000
_cell.length_c   1.000
_cell.angle_alpha   90.00
_cell.angle_beta   90.00
_cell.angle_gamma   90.00
#
_symmetry.space_group_name_H-M   'P 1'
#
loop_
_entity.id
_entity.type
_entity.pdbx_description
1 polymer ?
#
loop_
_entity_poly.entity_id
_entity_poly.type
_entity_poly.pdbx_seq_one_letter_code
_entity_poly.pdbx_strand_id
1 'polypeptide(L)'
;MTKSPEGEHPVKAFGWAATDTSGHLSPFNFSRSIKNEWGFSTYPMLPGHEIVGEVTEVGSKVEKEVTMDNGIVQVTLSSPDGFVTGIKYNGIDNVLSTRNEEDDRGYWDVVWYEPGKGGDINIDKFILRRGSSGFYYYAILEREKGWHDVDIDQTRIVFKLQQEMFHFMAITDDRQRIMPSAKDRESGQPLAYPEAVLLTNPINKEFKGEVDDKYQYSMENKDNKVHGWITTDDTPVGFWLITPTDEFRSGGPKSQDLTSHVGPTVLNMFTSIHYGGKEINTEFRNGEAWKKVLGPSLVYLNSAPSKNKQLTLWTDAKTQMDKEVQQWPYNFINSEDFPKQDQRGSVFGQLKVNDRFISERLMEANSAYVGLAAPGDLGSFQIETKGYQFWTQTTKEGSFVINNVRAGNYSLYAWVPGFIGNYQYQYNIIVTPGSKIDLKVIVYEPPRNGPTLWEIGIPDRSAAEFFIPEPYPTLVNKLYNNHPDKFRQYGLWERYADLYRNRDLKYTIGVSDYTRDWFFAHVTRKIGNKTYEGTTWQIIFQLESWKSGNYKLQLALASATEAEIQVRFNDVDRANRALFSTGLIGKDNAIARHGIHDTGVHTALSSIPAATATALVKRTNLRFVSWHRLGRQRESAADPVPPPQQDSEAVHGASTIGAQTEQNTAGASTIGAHSQQGNATASNVGEQTQHDTVAPASNEPTDPSL
;
A
#
# COMPACT_ATOMS: atom_id res chain seq x y z
N MET A 1 -32.52 -34.28 -2.58
CA MET A 1 -32.93 -33.15 -1.72
C MET A 1 -31.67 -32.63 -1.06
N THR A 2 -31.11 -31.58 -1.64
CA THR A 2 -30.01 -30.79 -1.07
C THR A 2 -30.55 -30.07 0.16
N LYS A 3 -29.91 -30.24 1.32
CA LYS A 3 -30.22 -29.45 2.51
C LYS A 3 -29.87 -27.99 2.21
N SER A 4 -30.67 -27.04 2.72
CA SER A 4 -30.33 -25.63 2.60
C SER A 4 -29.05 -25.34 3.39
N PRO A 5 -28.21 -24.38 2.95
CA PRO A 5 -26.99 -23.97 3.65
C PRO A 5 -27.22 -23.62 5.14
N GLU A 6 -28.44 -23.20 5.49
CA GLU A 6 -28.87 -22.90 6.87
C GLU A 6 -28.81 -24.11 7.82
N GLY A 7 -28.76 -25.34 7.30
CA GLY A 7 -28.70 -26.57 8.08
C GLY A 7 -27.29 -27.14 8.33
N GLU A 8 -26.24 -26.61 7.68
CA GLU A 8 -24.87 -27.17 7.77
C GLU A 8 -23.93 -26.40 8.73
N HIS A 9 -24.22 -25.13 9.06
CA HIS A 9 -23.37 -24.32 9.95
C HIS A 9 -24.18 -23.51 10.99
N PRO A 10 -24.32 -24.01 12.23
CA PRO A 10 -25.14 -23.35 13.26
C PRO A 10 -24.30 -22.33 14.05
N VAL A 11 -23.96 -21.18 13.46
CA VAL A 11 -23.42 -20.04 14.21
C VAL A 11 -24.18 -18.77 13.84
N LYS A 12 -24.72 -18.09 14.86
CA LYS A 12 -25.57 -16.89 14.71
C LYS A 12 -24.72 -15.64 14.43
N ALA A 13 -25.04 -14.93 13.36
CA ALA A 13 -24.58 -13.56 13.09
C ALA A 13 -25.45 -12.53 13.86
N PHE A 14 -24.88 -11.37 14.24
CA PHE A 14 -25.58 -10.32 15.01
C PHE A 14 -25.77 -9.01 14.22
N GLY A 15 -26.44 -9.05 13.07
CA GLY A 15 -26.98 -7.83 12.45
C GLY A 15 -28.33 -7.49 13.10
N TRP A 16 -28.44 -6.34 13.76
CA TRP A 16 -29.69 -5.92 14.39
C TRP A 16 -30.44 -4.97 13.46
N ALA A 17 -31.42 -5.48 12.73
CA ALA A 17 -32.45 -4.67 12.07
C ALA A 17 -33.82 -5.20 12.54
N ALA A 18 -34.74 -4.31 12.87
CA ALA A 18 -36.10 -4.75 13.17
C ALA A 18 -36.71 -5.20 11.84
N THR A 19 -37.49 -6.28 11.83
CA THR A 19 -38.31 -6.69 10.68
C THR A 19 -39.74 -6.17 10.80
N ASP A 20 -40.07 -5.54 11.93
CA ASP A 20 -41.36 -4.95 12.23
C ASP A 20 -41.22 -3.70 13.13
N THR A 21 -42.32 -2.99 13.33
CA THR A 21 -42.38 -1.71 14.07
C THR A 21 -42.26 -1.88 15.58
N SER A 22 -42.00 -3.09 16.08
CA SER A 22 -41.95 -3.35 17.53
C SER A 22 -40.68 -2.83 18.20
N GLY A 23 -39.66 -2.47 17.42
CA GLY A 23 -38.33 -2.12 17.95
C GLY A 23 -37.55 -3.32 18.49
N HIS A 24 -38.08 -4.55 18.38
CA HIS A 24 -37.33 -5.77 18.62
C HIS A 24 -36.41 -6.06 17.43
N LEU A 25 -35.12 -5.86 17.66
CA LEU A 25 -34.07 -6.15 16.71
C LEU A 25 -34.00 -7.67 16.50
N SER A 26 -34.12 -8.14 15.25
CA SER A 26 -33.94 -9.56 14.88
C SER A 26 -32.63 -9.73 14.12
N PRO A 27 -31.94 -10.89 14.22
CA PRO A 27 -30.78 -11.18 13.40
C PRO A 27 -31.14 -11.10 11.91
N PHE A 28 -30.52 -10.19 11.15
CA PHE A 28 -30.70 -10.11 9.71
C PHE A 28 -29.53 -10.81 8.99
N ASN A 29 -29.85 -11.70 8.05
CA ASN A 29 -28.88 -12.48 7.28
C ASN A 29 -28.57 -11.79 5.95
N PHE A 30 -27.28 -11.67 5.62
CA PHE A 30 -26.79 -11.03 4.38
C PHE A 30 -25.78 -11.96 3.68
N SER A 31 -25.74 -11.97 2.35
CA SER A 31 -24.73 -12.56 1.46
C SER A 31 -23.90 -11.49 0.73
N ARG A 32 -22.58 -11.66 0.63
CA ARG A 32 -21.62 -10.57 0.35
C ARG A 32 -20.99 -10.65 -1.05
N SER A 33 -20.59 -9.49 -1.59
CA SER A 33 -19.86 -9.36 -2.87
C SER A 33 -18.61 -8.50 -2.70
N ILE A 34 -17.45 -8.98 -3.14
CA ILE A 34 -16.17 -8.25 -3.11
C ILE A 34 -15.75 -7.96 -4.56
N LYS A 35 -15.25 -6.76 -4.81
CA LYS A 35 -14.63 -6.40 -6.10
C LYS A 35 -13.18 -6.87 -6.09
N ASN A 36 -12.76 -7.57 -7.14
CA ASN A 36 -11.36 -7.95 -7.38
C ASN A 36 -10.98 -7.77 -8.87
N GLU A 37 -9.78 -8.20 -9.25
CA GLU A 37 -9.24 -8.04 -10.62
C GLU A 37 -10.08 -8.73 -11.70
N TRP A 38 -10.88 -9.74 -11.34
CA TRP A 38 -11.73 -10.52 -12.26
C TRP A 38 -13.16 -9.98 -12.35
N GLY A 39 -13.46 -8.85 -11.68
CA GLY A 39 -14.80 -8.29 -11.54
C GLY A 39 -15.39 -8.54 -10.15
N PHE A 40 -16.72 -8.58 -10.05
CA PHE A 40 -17.40 -8.93 -8.81
C PHE A 40 -17.30 -10.44 -8.58
N SER A 41 -16.80 -10.83 -7.42
CA SER A 41 -16.88 -12.22 -6.98
C SER A 41 -17.86 -12.33 -5.82
N THR A 42 -18.93 -13.11 -6.02
CA THR A 42 -19.94 -13.45 -5.01
C THR A 42 -19.59 -14.85 -4.47
N TYR A 43 -19.13 -14.92 -3.23
CA TYR A 43 -18.75 -16.17 -2.57
C TYR A 43 -19.69 -16.47 -1.40
N PRO A 44 -19.93 -17.76 -1.05
CA PRO A 44 -20.72 -18.12 0.12
C PRO A 44 -19.99 -17.73 1.41
N MET A 45 -20.11 -16.47 1.80
CA MET A 45 -19.45 -15.90 2.97
C MET A 45 -20.40 -15.88 4.17
N LEU A 46 -19.89 -16.24 5.36
CA LEU A 46 -20.64 -16.23 6.62
C LEU A 46 -20.76 -14.78 7.16
N PRO A 47 -21.95 -14.16 7.20
CA PRO A 47 -22.07 -12.78 7.64
C PRO A 47 -21.73 -12.62 9.12
N GLY A 48 -21.13 -11.47 9.45
CA GLY A 48 -20.93 -11.00 10.80
C GLY A 48 -20.95 -9.49 10.79
N HIS A 49 -22.13 -8.89 10.68
CA HIS A 49 -22.29 -7.44 10.81
C HIS A 49 -22.59 -7.10 12.27
N GLU A 50 -22.12 -5.94 12.74
CA GLU A 50 -22.57 -5.31 13.97
C GLU A 50 -23.17 -3.97 13.54
N ILE A 51 -24.48 -3.92 13.36
CA ILE A 51 -25.20 -2.65 13.14
C ILE A 51 -25.67 -2.17 14.51
N VAL A 52 -25.17 -1.00 14.93
CA VAL A 52 -25.64 -0.30 16.12
C VAL A 52 -26.38 0.94 15.65
N GLY A 53 -27.70 0.99 15.87
CA GLY A 53 -28.56 2.08 15.43
C GLY A 53 -30.01 1.92 15.86
N GLU A 54 -30.80 2.98 15.73
CA GLU A 54 -32.26 2.95 15.90
C GLU A 54 -32.92 2.64 14.55
N VAL A 55 -33.82 1.67 14.52
CA VAL A 55 -34.51 1.27 13.29
C VAL A 55 -35.66 2.24 13.05
N THR A 56 -35.58 3.01 11.97
CA THR A 56 -36.53 4.09 11.66
C THR A 56 -37.65 3.67 10.72
N GLU A 57 -37.43 2.65 9.88
CA GLU A 57 -38.43 2.13 8.95
C GLU A 57 -38.27 0.61 8.74
N VAL A 58 -39.40 -0.06 8.53
CA VAL A 58 -39.53 -1.51 8.36
C VAL A 58 -40.62 -1.76 7.33
N GLY A 59 -40.24 -2.41 6.23
CA GLY A 59 -41.12 -2.64 5.08
C GLY A 59 -40.44 -3.48 4.01
N SER A 60 -41.14 -3.78 2.92
CA SER A 60 -40.63 -4.63 1.82
C SER A 60 -39.34 -4.14 1.16
N LYS A 61 -38.93 -2.89 1.42
CA LYS A 61 -37.65 -2.33 0.95
C LYS A 61 -36.43 -2.83 1.74
N VAL A 62 -36.60 -3.30 2.98
CA VAL A 62 -35.49 -3.79 3.84
C VAL A 62 -34.82 -5.04 3.26
N GLU A 63 -35.51 -5.79 2.40
CA GLU A 63 -34.91 -6.90 1.64
C GLU A 63 -33.81 -6.42 0.67
N LYS A 64 -33.86 -5.15 0.24
CA LYS A 64 -32.96 -4.56 -0.78
C LYS A 64 -31.97 -3.55 -0.20
N GLU A 65 -32.33 -2.83 0.85
CA GLU A 65 -31.47 -1.81 1.45
C GLU A 65 -31.67 -1.67 2.95
N VAL A 66 -30.62 -1.28 3.66
CA VAL A 66 -30.65 -0.96 5.10
C VAL A 66 -30.23 0.48 5.30
N THR A 67 -31.08 1.28 5.96
CA THR A 67 -30.78 2.68 6.29
C THR A 67 -30.54 2.84 7.78
N MET A 68 -29.39 3.42 8.14
CA MET A 68 -29.04 3.85 9.50
C MET A 68 -29.14 5.38 9.59
N ASP A 69 -29.79 5.90 10.63
CA ASP A 69 -29.96 7.34 10.83
C ASP A 69 -29.71 7.72 12.30
N ASN A 70 -29.00 8.82 12.55
CA ASN A 70 -28.77 9.36 13.91
C ASN A 70 -29.24 10.81 14.08
N GLY A 71 -30.00 11.33 13.11
CA GLY A 71 -30.49 12.71 13.05
C GLY A 71 -29.47 13.73 12.53
N ILE A 72 -28.23 13.31 12.24
CA ILE A 72 -27.16 14.16 11.70
C ILE A 72 -26.70 13.61 10.34
N VAL A 73 -26.38 12.32 10.29
CA VAL A 73 -26.00 11.57 9.10
C VAL A 73 -26.96 10.40 8.94
N GLN A 74 -27.39 10.16 7.71
CA GLN A 74 -28.10 8.96 7.32
C GLN A 74 -27.27 8.19 6.30
N VAL A 75 -27.12 6.88 6.48
CA VAL A 75 -26.29 5.98 5.67
C VAL A 75 -27.17 4.85 5.15
N THR A 76 -27.14 4.61 3.85
CA THR A 76 -27.87 3.53 3.19
C THR A 76 -26.88 2.49 2.68
N LEU A 77 -27.16 1.24 2.98
CA LEU A 77 -26.38 0.07 2.60
C LEU A 77 -27.23 -0.82 1.66
N SER A 78 -26.62 -1.39 0.62
CA SER A 78 -27.29 -2.42 -0.17
C SER A 78 -27.44 -3.71 0.63
N SER A 79 -28.53 -4.42 0.38
CA SER A 79 -28.80 -5.76 0.87
C SER A 79 -29.02 -6.70 -0.31
N PRO A 80 -28.30 -7.82 -0.40
CA PRO A 80 -27.45 -8.35 0.65
C PRO A 80 -25.98 -7.88 0.62
N ASP A 81 -25.56 -7.18 -0.44
CA ASP A 81 -24.13 -7.02 -0.76
C ASP A 81 -23.31 -6.14 0.21
N GLY A 82 -23.95 -5.23 0.95
CA GLY A 82 -23.29 -4.40 1.97
C GLY A 82 -22.57 -3.16 1.43
N PHE A 83 -22.78 -2.78 0.17
CA PHE A 83 -22.24 -1.55 -0.40
C PHE A 83 -22.85 -0.32 0.27
N VAL A 84 -22.06 0.73 0.50
CA VAL A 84 -22.59 2.02 0.92
C VAL A 84 -23.16 2.73 -0.31
N THR A 85 -24.46 2.66 -0.50
CA THR A 85 -25.17 3.19 -1.68
C THR A 85 -25.58 4.65 -1.51
N GLY A 86 -25.69 5.12 -0.27
CA GLY A 86 -26.06 6.49 0.04
C GLY A 86 -25.53 7.02 1.37
N ILE A 87 -25.15 8.30 1.40
CA ILE A 87 -24.86 9.05 2.63
C ILE A 87 -25.50 10.43 2.51
N LYS A 88 -26.50 10.69 3.34
CA LYS A 88 -27.23 11.96 3.42
C LYS A 88 -26.69 12.81 4.57
N TYR A 89 -26.36 14.07 4.28
CA TYR A 89 -25.77 14.99 5.26
C TYR A 89 -26.03 16.45 4.90
N ASN A 90 -26.38 17.27 5.88
CA ASN A 90 -26.48 18.74 5.76
C ASN A 90 -27.26 19.23 4.51
N GLY A 91 -28.41 18.61 4.24
CA GLY A 91 -29.27 18.94 3.09
C GLY A 91 -28.85 18.33 1.75
N ILE A 92 -27.69 17.67 1.68
CA ILE A 92 -27.27 16.88 0.51
C ILE A 92 -27.92 15.50 0.61
N ASP A 93 -28.76 15.14 -0.36
CA ASP A 93 -29.49 13.87 -0.36
C ASP A 93 -28.58 12.64 -0.48
N ASN A 94 -27.49 12.74 -1.25
CA ASN A 94 -26.45 11.71 -1.28
C ASN A 94 -25.10 12.34 -1.62
N VAL A 95 -24.09 12.22 -0.76
CA VAL A 95 -22.73 12.74 -1.06
C VAL A 95 -21.97 11.86 -2.05
N LEU A 96 -22.39 10.61 -2.23
CA LEU A 96 -21.78 9.64 -3.16
C LEU A 96 -22.26 9.88 -4.59
N SER A 97 -21.43 9.50 -5.57
CA SER A 97 -21.73 9.66 -6.99
C SER A 97 -22.94 8.83 -7.42
N THR A 98 -24.10 9.46 -7.60
CA THR A 98 -25.31 8.79 -8.11
C THR A 98 -25.26 8.48 -9.60
N ARG A 99 -24.22 8.97 -10.31
CA ARG A 99 -23.92 8.55 -11.69
C ARG A 99 -23.30 7.16 -11.75
N ASN A 100 -22.72 6.71 -10.66
CA ASN A 100 -22.17 5.36 -10.55
C ASN A 100 -23.28 4.37 -10.20
N GLU A 101 -23.11 3.14 -10.65
CA GLU A 101 -23.88 2.00 -10.14
C GLU A 101 -23.70 1.86 -8.63
N GLU A 102 -24.68 1.28 -7.95
CA GLU A 102 -24.74 1.23 -6.48
C GLU A 102 -23.51 0.53 -5.87
N ASP A 103 -22.97 -0.45 -6.57
CA ASP A 103 -21.78 -1.25 -6.22
C ASP A 103 -20.44 -0.53 -6.48
N ASP A 104 -20.47 0.64 -7.11
CA ASP A 104 -19.30 1.47 -7.41
C ASP A 104 -19.39 2.85 -6.75
N ARG A 105 -20.09 2.95 -5.61
CA ARG A 105 -20.17 4.17 -4.80
C ARG A 105 -19.29 4.11 -3.56
N GLY A 106 -19.63 3.21 -2.65
CA GLY A 106 -18.87 2.95 -1.42
C GLY A 106 -18.71 1.45 -1.23
N TYR A 107 -17.49 0.93 -1.35
CA TYR A 107 -17.26 -0.52 -1.38
C TYR A 107 -15.90 -0.92 -0.82
N TRP A 108 -15.82 -2.17 -0.38
CA TRP A 108 -14.56 -2.83 -0.08
C TRP A 108 -13.97 -3.49 -1.31
N ASP A 109 -12.67 -3.36 -1.44
CA ASP A 109 -11.89 -3.91 -2.54
C ASP A 109 -10.73 -4.70 -1.96
N VAL A 110 -10.72 -5.99 -2.26
CA VAL A 110 -9.64 -6.90 -1.87
C VAL A 110 -9.12 -7.54 -3.14
N VAL A 111 -7.87 -7.23 -3.45
CA VAL A 111 -7.18 -7.84 -4.58
C VAL A 111 -6.44 -9.05 -4.07
N TRP A 112 -6.84 -10.21 -4.58
CA TRP A 112 -6.15 -11.45 -4.31
C TRP A 112 -5.86 -12.24 -5.58
N TYR A 113 -4.85 -13.09 -5.50
CA TYR A 113 -4.52 -14.07 -6.53
C TYR A 113 -4.60 -15.48 -5.95
N GLU A 114 -5.31 -16.35 -6.66
CA GLU A 114 -5.46 -17.75 -6.29
C GLU A 114 -5.07 -18.66 -7.47
N PRO A 115 -4.10 -19.56 -7.27
CA PRO A 115 -3.98 -20.72 -8.13
C PRO A 115 -5.16 -21.69 -7.89
N GLY A 116 -6.29 -21.51 -8.58
CA GLY A 116 -7.25 -22.59 -8.82
C GLY A 116 -8.62 -22.63 -8.13
N LYS A 117 -9.16 -21.50 -7.61
CA LYS A 117 -10.58 -21.19 -7.24
C LYS A 117 -10.82 -20.81 -5.76
N GLY A 118 -11.78 -19.86 -5.62
CA GLY A 118 -12.12 -18.95 -4.49
C GLY A 118 -12.00 -19.40 -3.04
N GLY A 119 -11.60 -18.46 -2.17
CA GLY A 119 -11.78 -18.47 -0.72
C GLY A 119 -12.82 -17.45 -0.19
N ASP A 120 -13.39 -17.71 0.99
CA ASP A 120 -14.48 -16.92 1.59
C ASP A 120 -13.99 -15.90 2.66
N ILE A 121 -13.49 -14.72 2.31
CA ILE A 121 -13.01 -13.77 3.35
C ILE A 121 -14.18 -13.00 3.98
N ASN A 122 -14.48 -13.13 5.28
CA ASN A 122 -15.50 -12.28 5.94
C ASN A 122 -15.09 -10.79 5.97
N ILE A 123 -15.96 -9.87 5.53
CA ILE A 123 -15.65 -8.43 5.51
C ILE A 123 -16.87 -7.65 6.07
N ASP A 124 -16.59 -6.65 6.92
CA ASP A 124 -17.46 -5.51 7.27
C ASP A 124 -18.38 -5.52 8.48
N LYS A 125 -18.29 -4.39 9.20
CA LYS A 125 -19.14 -3.93 10.29
C LYS A 125 -19.21 -2.39 10.25
N PHE A 126 -20.41 -1.83 10.24
CA PHE A 126 -20.68 -0.39 10.23
C PHE A 126 -21.38 0.04 11.52
N ILE A 127 -20.90 1.11 12.16
CA ILE A 127 -21.43 1.60 13.44
C ILE A 127 -21.82 3.07 13.30
N LEU A 128 -23.09 3.39 13.52
CA LEU A 128 -23.59 4.76 13.57
C LEU A 128 -23.89 5.16 15.02
N ARG A 129 -23.17 6.15 15.54
CA ARG A 129 -23.34 6.60 16.93
C ARG A 129 -24.21 7.84 17.02
N ARG A 130 -25.08 7.90 18.03
CA ARG A 130 -25.87 9.10 18.33
C ARG A 130 -24.94 10.30 18.61
N GLY A 131 -25.22 11.43 17.98
CA GLY A 131 -24.46 12.67 18.16
C GLY A 131 -23.12 12.74 17.40
N SER A 132 -22.74 11.67 16.68
CA SER A 132 -21.57 11.69 15.80
C SER A 132 -21.94 12.20 14.41
N SER A 133 -21.12 13.11 13.86
CA SER A 133 -21.28 13.61 12.49
C SER A 133 -20.56 12.68 11.49
N GLY A 134 -20.90 11.40 11.53
CA GLY A 134 -20.20 10.35 10.77
C GLY A 134 -20.54 8.95 11.25
N PHE A 135 -19.96 7.95 10.58
CA PHE A 135 -20.11 6.54 10.91
C PHE A 135 -18.76 5.81 10.89
N TYR A 136 -18.61 4.86 11.80
CA TYR A 136 -17.41 4.03 11.90
C TYR A 136 -17.57 2.79 11.03
N TYR A 137 -16.45 2.27 10.53
CA TYR A 137 -16.40 1.04 9.78
C TYR A 137 -15.14 0.26 10.14
N TYR A 138 -15.23 -1.06 10.08
CA TYR A 138 -14.11 -1.98 10.23
C TYR A 138 -14.41 -3.31 9.57
N ALA A 139 -13.39 -4.09 9.26
CA ALA A 139 -13.52 -5.43 8.70
C ALA A 139 -12.84 -6.47 9.61
N ILE A 140 -13.32 -7.71 9.57
CA ILE A 140 -12.69 -8.86 10.23
C ILE A 140 -12.43 -9.91 9.16
N LEU A 141 -11.26 -9.81 8.52
CA LEU A 141 -10.87 -10.79 7.52
C LEU A 141 -10.57 -12.11 8.23
N GLU A 142 -11.25 -13.18 7.84
CA GLU A 142 -11.11 -14.51 8.43
C GLU A 142 -10.92 -15.55 7.33
N ARG A 143 -10.05 -16.50 7.64
CA ARG A 143 -9.70 -17.64 6.81
C ARG A 143 -9.62 -18.87 7.72
N GLU A 144 -10.37 -19.90 7.40
CA GLU A 144 -10.38 -21.12 8.21
C GLU A 144 -9.26 -22.09 7.84
N LYS A 145 -8.99 -23.02 8.75
CA LYS A 145 -7.98 -24.06 8.55
C LYS A 145 -8.37 -24.96 7.37
N GLY A 146 -7.40 -25.27 6.51
CA GLY A 146 -7.56 -26.18 5.37
C GLY A 146 -7.92 -25.52 4.05
N TRP A 147 -8.10 -24.21 4.01
CA TRP A 147 -8.43 -23.49 2.77
C TRP A 147 -7.26 -23.45 1.76
N HIS A 148 -7.55 -23.08 0.52
CA HIS A 148 -6.55 -23.04 -0.56
C HIS A 148 -5.52 -21.92 -0.38
N ASP A 149 -4.36 -22.06 -1.03
CA ASP A 149 -3.33 -21.02 -1.06
C ASP A 149 -3.87 -19.76 -1.74
N VAL A 150 -3.65 -18.60 -1.13
CA VAL A 150 -4.12 -17.30 -1.63
C VAL A 150 -3.13 -16.21 -1.28
N ASP A 151 -2.97 -15.27 -2.18
CA ASP A 151 -2.15 -14.06 -2.02
C ASP A 151 -3.06 -12.85 -1.96
N ILE A 152 -2.94 -11.98 -0.96
CA ILE A 152 -3.68 -10.72 -0.89
C ILE A 152 -2.72 -9.56 -1.15
N ASP A 153 -2.84 -8.97 -2.34
CA ASP A 153 -2.01 -7.86 -2.78
C ASP A 153 -2.47 -6.52 -2.23
N GLN A 154 -3.78 -6.34 -2.01
CA GLN A 154 -4.29 -5.14 -1.39
C GLN A 154 -5.61 -5.37 -0.67
N THR A 155 -5.88 -4.55 0.35
CA THR A 155 -7.19 -4.43 0.99
C THR A 155 -7.47 -2.97 1.27
N ARG A 156 -8.63 -2.48 0.82
CA ARG A 156 -9.04 -1.09 0.97
C ARG A 156 -10.56 -0.95 1.03
N ILE A 157 -11.01 0.20 1.52
CA ILE A 157 -12.36 0.70 1.27
C ILE A 157 -12.26 1.95 0.38
N VAL A 158 -13.23 2.10 -0.51
CA VAL A 158 -13.30 3.16 -1.52
C VAL A 158 -14.61 3.91 -1.35
N PHE A 159 -14.56 5.24 -1.40
CA PHE A 159 -15.73 6.11 -1.54
C PHE A 159 -15.56 7.04 -2.73
N LYS A 160 -16.50 7.00 -3.68
CA LYS A 160 -16.57 7.88 -4.86
C LYS A 160 -17.64 8.94 -4.65
N LEU A 161 -17.21 10.18 -4.49
CA LEU A 161 -18.09 11.31 -4.14
C LEU A 161 -18.71 11.95 -5.40
N GLN A 162 -19.71 12.80 -5.21
CA GLN A 162 -20.33 13.57 -6.30
C GLN A 162 -19.33 14.51 -6.98
N GLN A 163 -18.93 14.18 -8.22
CA GLN A 163 -17.96 14.95 -8.99
C GLN A 163 -18.36 16.40 -9.28
N GLU A 164 -19.66 16.71 -9.29
CA GLU A 164 -20.18 18.07 -9.54
C GLU A 164 -20.16 18.95 -8.28
N MET A 165 -19.87 18.38 -7.11
CA MET A 165 -19.88 19.08 -5.82
C MET A 165 -18.48 19.18 -5.22
N PHE A 166 -17.77 18.05 -5.18
CA PHE A 166 -16.48 17.90 -4.51
C PHE A 166 -15.32 18.14 -5.48
N HIS A 167 -14.71 19.32 -5.38
CA HIS A 167 -13.60 19.70 -6.27
C HIS A 167 -12.30 20.01 -5.52
N PHE A 168 -12.33 20.21 -4.21
CA PHE A 168 -11.16 20.57 -3.42
C PHE A 168 -10.71 19.38 -2.56
N MET A 169 -9.49 18.88 -2.80
CA MET A 169 -8.87 17.80 -2.04
C MET A 169 -7.95 18.37 -0.96
N ALA A 170 -7.94 17.74 0.21
CA ALA A 170 -6.96 18.01 1.26
C ALA A 170 -6.45 16.69 1.88
N ILE A 171 -5.13 16.52 1.90
CA ILE A 171 -4.45 15.34 2.48
C ILE A 171 -3.37 15.71 3.49
N THR A 172 -2.72 16.88 3.34
CA THR A 172 -1.82 17.49 4.34
C THR A 172 -2.01 19.00 4.34
N ASP A 173 -1.37 19.74 5.26
CA ASP A 173 -1.43 21.21 5.28
C ASP A 173 -0.86 21.88 4.02
N ASP A 174 0.11 21.22 3.36
CA ASP A 174 0.79 21.71 2.17
C ASP A 174 0.33 21.03 0.86
N ARG A 175 -0.40 19.90 0.93
CA ARG A 175 -0.96 19.20 -0.24
C ARG A 175 -2.48 19.30 -0.24
N GLN A 176 -2.97 20.47 -0.62
CA GLN A 176 -4.40 20.75 -0.83
C GLN A 176 -4.59 21.58 -2.09
N ARG A 177 -5.61 21.29 -2.89
CA ARG A 177 -5.93 22.07 -4.09
C ARG A 177 -7.32 21.79 -4.62
N ILE A 178 -7.80 22.67 -5.49
CA ILE A 178 -8.78 22.27 -6.50
C ILE A 178 -8.10 21.24 -7.40
N MET A 179 -8.75 20.08 -7.54
CA MET A 179 -8.25 18.97 -8.34
C MET A 179 -8.81 19.05 -9.77
N PRO A 180 -8.09 18.51 -10.77
CA PRO A 180 -8.68 18.19 -12.07
C PRO A 180 -9.89 17.27 -11.89
N SER A 181 -10.88 17.42 -12.78
CA SER A 181 -12.03 16.50 -12.87
C SER A 181 -11.66 15.24 -13.66
N ALA A 182 -12.49 14.19 -13.55
CA ALA A 182 -12.34 13.00 -14.39
C ALA A 182 -12.41 13.34 -15.89
N LYS A 183 -13.32 14.24 -16.28
CA LYS A 183 -13.45 14.76 -17.65
C LYS A 183 -12.21 15.51 -18.14
N ASP A 184 -11.52 16.23 -17.24
CA ASP A 184 -10.23 16.86 -17.58
C ASP A 184 -9.19 15.81 -17.98
N ARG A 185 -9.16 14.67 -17.29
CA ARG A 185 -8.27 13.54 -17.62
C ARG A 185 -8.70 12.82 -18.91
N GLU A 186 -10.00 12.62 -19.14
CA GLU A 186 -10.52 11.96 -20.37
C GLU A 186 -10.08 12.68 -21.65
N SER A 187 -10.07 14.01 -21.62
CA SER A 187 -9.59 14.84 -22.74
C SER A 187 -8.06 14.98 -22.80
N GLY A 188 -7.35 14.43 -21.81
CA GLY A 188 -5.91 14.49 -21.66
C GLY A 188 -5.17 13.44 -22.49
N GLN A 189 -3.85 13.46 -22.37
CA GLN A 189 -2.96 12.49 -23.01
C GLN A 189 -2.32 11.61 -21.94
N PRO A 190 -2.67 10.31 -21.87
CA PRO A 190 -1.92 9.34 -21.07
C PRO A 190 -0.44 9.33 -21.44
N LEU A 191 0.42 9.29 -20.44
CA LEU A 191 1.88 9.24 -20.60
C LEU A 191 2.37 7.79 -20.64
N ALA A 192 3.65 7.54 -20.34
CA ALA A 192 4.24 6.20 -20.39
C ALA A 192 3.57 5.23 -19.40
N TYR A 193 3.02 5.77 -18.30
CA TYR A 193 2.23 5.04 -17.31
C TYR A 193 0.78 5.53 -17.37
N PRO A 194 -0.22 4.65 -17.49
CA PRO A 194 -1.61 5.03 -17.69
C PRO A 194 -2.20 5.85 -16.53
N GLU A 195 -1.61 5.74 -15.33
CA GLU A 195 -1.99 6.55 -14.18
C GLU A 195 -1.63 8.03 -14.34
N ALA A 196 -0.59 8.34 -15.10
CA ALA A 196 -0.12 9.70 -15.35
C ALA A 196 -0.71 10.26 -16.65
N VAL A 197 -1.46 11.36 -16.54
CA VAL A 197 -2.16 12.00 -17.66
C VAL A 197 -1.74 13.46 -17.77
N LEU A 198 -1.24 13.85 -18.94
CA LEU A 198 -0.99 15.25 -19.28
C LEU A 198 -2.31 15.91 -19.68
N LEU A 199 -2.66 16.99 -18.98
CA LEU A 199 -3.91 17.73 -19.20
C LEU A 199 -3.73 18.70 -20.37
N THR A 200 -4.07 18.25 -21.58
CA THR A 200 -3.86 19.00 -22.83
C THR A 200 -4.99 20.01 -23.12
N ASN A 201 -6.23 19.65 -22.81
CA ASN A 201 -7.41 20.49 -23.02
C ASN A 201 -8.43 20.39 -21.88
N PRO A 202 -8.04 20.64 -20.61
CA PRO A 202 -8.97 20.59 -19.49
C PRO A 202 -10.08 21.64 -19.63
N ILE A 203 -11.23 21.36 -19.03
CA ILE A 203 -12.34 22.27 -18.74
C ILE A 203 -11.80 23.44 -17.92
N ASN A 204 -11.13 23.17 -16.79
CA ASN A 204 -10.41 24.21 -16.07
C ASN A 204 -9.06 24.50 -16.74
N LYS A 205 -8.98 25.64 -17.43
CA LYS A 205 -7.78 26.05 -18.18
C LYS A 205 -6.55 26.28 -17.31
N GLU A 206 -6.70 26.45 -15.99
CA GLU A 206 -5.56 26.57 -15.07
C GLU A 206 -4.73 25.30 -15.01
N PHE A 207 -5.33 24.11 -15.24
CA PHE A 207 -4.62 22.84 -15.22
C PHE A 207 -3.94 22.49 -16.55
N LYS A 208 -4.10 23.32 -17.59
CA LYS A 208 -3.53 23.03 -18.90
C LYS A 208 -2.00 22.92 -18.81
N GLY A 209 -1.47 21.81 -19.28
CA GLY A 209 -0.04 21.50 -19.25
C GLY A 209 0.46 20.90 -17.94
N GLU A 210 -0.41 20.65 -16.95
CA GLU A 210 -0.06 19.89 -15.76
C GLU A 210 -0.19 18.38 -16.01
N VAL A 211 0.60 17.59 -15.29
CA VAL A 211 0.42 16.13 -15.20
C VAL A 211 -0.32 15.80 -13.92
N ASP A 212 -1.39 15.01 -14.04
CA ASP A 212 -2.08 14.42 -12.91
C ASP A 212 -1.77 12.92 -12.84
N ASP A 213 -1.34 12.47 -11.68
CA ASP A 213 -1.00 11.07 -11.38
C ASP A 213 -1.44 10.75 -9.95
N LYS A 214 -2.20 9.66 -9.78
CA LYS A 214 -2.76 9.27 -8.48
C LYS A 214 -1.70 9.05 -7.40
N TYR A 215 -0.50 8.58 -7.76
CA TYR A 215 0.59 8.34 -6.81
C TYR A 215 1.27 9.63 -6.33
N GLN A 216 0.99 10.76 -6.99
CA GLN A 216 1.32 12.06 -6.44
C GLN A 216 0.55 12.32 -5.15
N TYR A 217 -0.54 11.62 -4.86
CA TYR A 217 -1.37 11.81 -3.67
C TYR A 217 -1.15 10.73 -2.59
N SER A 218 -0.11 9.89 -2.72
CA SER A 218 0.24 8.91 -1.68
C SER A 218 0.81 9.57 -0.41
N MET A 219 0.66 8.90 0.73
CA MET A 219 1.20 9.33 2.04
C MET A 219 1.86 8.16 2.79
N GLU A 220 2.86 8.46 3.61
CA GLU A 220 3.45 7.49 4.54
C GLU A 220 2.43 7.08 5.61
N ASN A 221 2.40 5.81 6.00
CA ASN A 221 1.46 5.28 6.99
C ASN A 221 1.47 6.06 8.31
N LYS A 222 2.67 6.43 8.80
CA LYS A 222 2.80 7.21 10.04
C LYS A 222 2.05 8.55 10.04
N ASP A 223 1.82 9.15 8.87
CA ASP A 223 1.18 10.46 8.71
C ASP A 223 -0.26 10.34 8.17
N ASN A 224 -0.61 9.21 7.56
CA ASN A 224 -1.90 8.98 6.91
C ASN A 224 -3.02 8.72 7.93
N LYS A 225 -3.50 9.79 8.57
CA LYS A 225 -4.55 9.74 9.62
C LYS A 225 -5.84 10.45 9.25
N VAL A 226 -5.79 11.47 8.39
CA VAL A 226 -6.97 12.19 7.91
C VAL A 226 -6.74 12.75 6.52
N HIS A 227 -7.69 12.50 5.62
CA HIS A 227 -7.69 13.01 4.26
C HIS A 227 -9.10 12.98 3.68
N GLY A 228 -9.35 13.79 2.66
CA GLY A 228 -10.70 13.89 2.13
C GLY A 228 -10.91 14.97 1.07
N TRP A 229 -12.18 15.34 0.90
CA TRP A 229 -12.65 16.29 -0.10
C TRP A 229 -13.62 17.30 0.50
N ILE A 230 -13.68 18.46 -0.12
CA ILE A 230 -14.51 19.59 0.26
C ILE A 230 -15.35 20.02 -0.94
N THR A 231 -16.64 20.29 -0.70
CA THR A 231 -17.51 20.89 -1.71
C THR A 231 -17.10 22.34 -2.00
N THR A 232 -17.20 22.75 -3.26
CA THR A 232 -16.89 24.14 -3.64
C THR A 232 -18.12 24.99 -3.90
N ASP A 233 -19.32 24.43 -3.76
CA ASP A 233 -20.59 25.13 -3.81
C ASP A 233 -20.88 25.96 -2.54
N ASP A 234 -22.05 26.60 -2.51
CA ASP A 234 -22.46 27.51 -1.44
C ASP A 234 -22.84 26.82 -0.12
N THR A 235 -22.88 25.47 -0.11
CA THR A 235 -23.15 24.64 1.07
C THR A 235 -21.89 23.83 1.41
N PRO A 236 -20.92 24.42 2.13
CA PRO A 236 -19.65 23.76 2.36
C PRO A 236 -19.79 22.51 3.20
N VAL A 237 -19.44 21.37 2.62
CA VAL A 237 -19.36 20.08 3.29
C VAL A 237 -17.97 19.49 3.06
N GLY A 238 -17.37 18.98 4.13
CA GLY A 238 -16.19 18.13 4.07
C GLY A 238 -16.56 16.67 4.24
N PHE A 239 -15.93 15.79 3.47
CA PHE A 239 -15.99 14.34 3.62
C PHE A 239 -14.57 13.85 3.92
N TRP A 240 -14.38 13.17 5.04
CA TRP A 240 -13.06 12.79 5.56
C TRP A 240 -13.02 11.31 5.95
N LEU A 241 -11.93 10.63 5.62
CA LEU A 241 -11.58 9.37 6.26
C LEU A 241 -10.59 9.65 7.39
N ILE A 242 -10.93 9.19 8.59
CA ILE A 242 -10.09 9.30 9.78
C ILE A 242 -9.68 7.90 10.23
N THR A 243 -8.38 7.66 10.28
CA THR A 243 -7.78 6.39 10.74
C THR A 243 -6.97 6.64 12.01
N PRO A 244 -7.49 6.26 13.20
CA PRO A 244 -6.90 6.64 14.48
C PRO A 244 -5.67 5.80 14.88
N THR A 245 -5.45 4.66 14.22
CA THR A 245 -4.37 3.73 14.54
C THR A 245 -3.83 3.07 13.28
N ASP A 246 -2.56 2.67 13.34
CA ASP A 246 -1.92 1.88 12.31
C ASP A 246 -1.84 0.38 12.64
N GLU A 247 -2.49 -0.10 13.73
CA GLU A 247 -2.21 -1.45 14.28
C GLU A 247 -2.36 -2.59 13.27
N PHE A 248 -3.23 -2.38 12.28
CA PHE A 248 -3.57 -3.33 11.24
C PHE A 248 -2.78 -3.13 9.94
N ARG A 249 -2.10 -1.98 9.76
CA ARG A 249 -1.35 -1.66 8.54
C ARG A 249 -0.10 -2.52 8.44
N SER A 250 0.36 -2.69 7.20
CA SER A 250 1.58 -3.45 6.87
C SER A 250 2.67 -2.53 6.31
N GLY A 251 3.92 -2.99 6.25
CA GLY A 251 5.03 -2.22 5.69
C GLY A 251 5.74 -1.28 6.68
N GLY A 252 5.26 -1.20 7.92
CA GLY A 252 5.78 -0.29 8.94
C GLY A 252 5.51 1.20 8.66
N PRO A 253 6.16 2.12 9.39
CA PRO A 253 5.83 3.54 9.40
C PRO A 253 6.11 4.28 8.08
N LYS A 254 7.03 3.76 7.26
CA LYS A 254 7.54 4.39 6.02
C LYS A 254 6.86 3.88 4.76
N SER A 255 6.05 2.82 4.85
CA SER A 255 5.24 2.36 3.73
C SER A 255 4.30 3.47 3.26
N GLN A 256 4.10 3.58 1.96
CA GLN A 256 3.28 4.61 1.34
C GLN A 256 2.07 4.01 0.64
N ASP A 257 0.94 4.71 0.77
CA ASP A 257 -0.30 4.27 0.18
C ASP A 257 -1.16 5.42 -0.35
N LEU A 258 -2.08 5.07 -1.25
CA LEU A 258 -3.01 6.01 -1.86
C LEU A 258 -3.97 6.59 -0.80
N THR A 259 -4.39 7.84 -1.03
CA THR A 259 -5.34 8.56 -0.16
C THR A 259 -6.55 9.03 -0.98
N SER A 260 -6.56 10.28 -1.41
CA SER A 260 -7.56 10.90 -2.27
C SER A 260 -6.99 11.18 -3.66
N HIS A 261 -7.79 11.03 -4.73
CA HIS A 261 -7.36 11.37 -6.10
C HIS A 261 -8.55 11.73 -7.01
N VAL A 262 -8.26 12.17 -8.25
CA VAL A 262 -9.25 12.61 -9.24
C VAL A 262 -10.42 11.61 -9.38
N GLY A 263 -11.62 12.14 -9.62
CA GLY A 263 -12.88 11.40 -9.62
C GLY A 263 -13.50 11.37 -8.22
N PRO A 264 -13.60 12.54 -7.56
CA PRO A 264 -13.34 12.75 -6.13
C PRO A 264 -13.42 11.47 -5.29
N THR A 265 -12.34 10.70 -5.35
CA THR A 265 -12.23 9.38 -4.76
C THR A 265 -11.47 9.50 -3.44
N VAL A 266 -11.91 8.77 -2.43
CA VAL A 266 -11.28 8.68 -1.11
C VAL A 266 -11.06 7.21 -0.77
N LEU A 267 -9.82 6.86 -0.47
CA LEU A 267 -9.39 5.49 -0.19
C LEU A 267 -8.87 5.40 1.24
N ASN A 268 -9.20 4.33 1.95
CA ASN A 268 -8.45 3.93 3.13
C ASN A 268 -7.80 2.57 2.85
N MET A 269 -6.47 2.61 2.69
CA MET A 269 -5.62 1.46 2.41
C MET A 269 -5.24 0.78 3.73
N PHE A 270 -5.56 -0.52 3.85
CA PHE A 270 -5.22 -1.34 5.01
C PHE A 270 -3.94 -2.14 4.75
N THR A 271 -3.86 -2.75 3.58
CA THR A 271 -2.68 -3.46 3.08
C THR A 271 -2.52 -3.16 1.60
N SER A 272 -1.28 -3.11 1.12
CA SER A 272 -0.96 -3.03 -0.30
C SER A 272 0.45 -3.52 -0.56
N ILE A 273 0.71 -3.91 -1.81
CA ILE A 273 2.06 -4.12 -2.34
C ILE A 273 2.69 -2.84 -2.92
N HIS A 274 2.07 -1.67 -2.74
CA HIS A 274 2.57 -0.44 -3.32
C HIS A 274 4.00 -0.14 -2.85
N TYR A 275 4.89 0.20 -3.78
CA TYR A 275 6.31 0.55 -3.57
C TYR A 275 7.23 -0.59 -3.10
N GLY A 276 6.71 -1.64 -2.45
CA GLY A 276 7.49 -2.82 -2.03
C GLY A 276 7.30 -4.07 -2.93
N GLY A 277 6.24 -4.11 -3.73
CA GLY A 277 5.91 -5.27 -4.57
C GLY A 277 5.60 -6.54 -3.76
N LYS A 278 5.72 -7.70 -4.41
CA LYS A 278 5.37 -9.01 -3.83
C LYS A 278 6.17 -9.38 -2.57
N GLU A 279 7.24 -8.67 -2.25
CA GLU A 279 8.04 -8.90 -1.04
C GLU A 279 7.29 -8.46 0.25
N ILE A 280 6.26 -7.62 0.12
CA ILE A 280 5.36 -7.20 1.21
C ILE A 280 3.93 -7.72 0.99
N ASN A 281 3.79 -8.85 0.30
CA ASN A 281 2.50 -9.49 0.04
C ASN A 281 1.97 -10.22 1.29
N THR A 282 0.66 -10.41 1.38
CA THR A 282 0.05 -11.26 2.42
C THR A 282 -0.23 -12.64 1.83
N GLU A 283 0.70 -13.58 2.05
CA GLU A 283 0.65 -14.89 1.42
C GLU A 283 0.17 -15.99 2.37
N PHE A 284 -0.89 -16.71 2.01
CA PHE A 284 -1.40 -17.85 2.77
C PHE A 284 -1.06 -19.17 2.10
N ARG A 285 -0.50 -20.11 2.84
CA ARG A 285 -0.05 -21.42 2.34
C ARG A 285 -0.54 -22.58 3.20
N ASN A 286 -0.65 -23.75 2.58
CA ASN A 286 -0.82 -25.04 3.27
C ASN A 286 -2.04 -25.10 4.21
N GLY A 287 -3.14 -24.43 3.87
CA GLY A 287 -4.34 -24.42 4.70
C GLY A 287 -4.17 -23.72 6.05
N GLU A 288 -3.25 -22.76 6.18
CA GLU A 288 -3.13 -21.97 7.41
C GLU A 288 -4.42 -21.18 7.70
N ALA A 289 -4.85 -21.18 8.96
CA ALA A 289 -5.95 -20.35 9.43
C ALA A 289 -5.43 -18.96 9.78
N TRP A 290 -6.24 -17.93 9.56
CA TRP A 290 -5.86 -16.56 9.83
C TRP A 290 -7.08 -15.68 10.11
N LYS A 291 -6.91 -14.70 10.99
CA LYS A 291 -7.95 -13.74 11.32
C LYS A 291 -7.35 -12.39 11.69
N LYS A 292 -7.82 -11.31 11.07
CA LYS A 292 -7.33 -9.95 11.34
C LYS A 292 -8.46 -8.91 11.27
N VAL A 293 -8.45 -8.01 12.25
CA VAL A 293 -9.33 -6.86 12.31
C VAL A 293 -8.65 -5.67 11.63
N LEU A 294 -9.34 -5.06 10.68
CA LEU A 294 -8.92 -3.89 9.92
C LEU A 294 -9.78 -2.69 10.34
N GLY A 295 -9.17 -1.64 10.90
CA GLY A 295 -9.88 -0.54 11.57
C GLY A 295 -10.12 -0.81 13.06
N PRO A 296 -11.15 -0.19 13.68
CA PRO A 296 -12.09 0.77 13.09
C PRO A 296 -11.50 2.12 12.65
N SER A 297 -12.04 2.61 11.54
CA SER A 297 -11.85 3.97 11.01
C SER A 297 -13.20 4.70 10.98
N LEU A 298 -13.17 6.03 10.84
CA LEU A 298 -14.35 6.89 10.83
C LEU A 298 -14.49 7.57 9.46
N VAL A 299 -15.68 7.48 8.86
CA VAL A 299 -16.12 8.48 7.86
C VAL A 299 -16.68 9.66 8.63
N TYR A 300 -16.02 10.82 8.55
CA TYR A 300 -16.44 12.05 9.21
C TYR A 300 -16.94 13.07 8.19
N LEU A 301 -18.08 13.67 8.48
CA LEU A 301 -18.64 14.77 7.71
C LEU A 301 -18.75 16.01 8.58
N ASN A 302 -18.37 17.15 8.04
CA ASN A 302 -18.56 18.44 8.71
C ASN A 302 -19.08 19.48 7.72
N SER A 303 -19.65 20.55 8.27
CA SER A 303 -20.13 21.70 7.49
C SER A 303 -19.60 23.00 8.09
N ALA A 304 -19.45 24.02 7.26
CA ALA A 304 -18.98 25.33 7.70
C ALA A 304 -19.77 26.45 7.02
N PRO A 305 -19.89 27.64 7.64
CA PRO A 305 -20.35 28.84 6.93
C PRO A 305 -19.48 29.12 5.70
N SER A 306 -20.04 29.72 4.64
CA SER A 306 -19.37 29.86 3.33
C SER A 306 -18.03 30.62 3.34
N LYS A 307 -17.77 31.45 4.36
CA LYS A 307 -16.50 32.22 4.48
C LYS A 307 -15.38 31.33 5.02
N ASN A 308 -14.22 31.31 4.33
CA ASN A 308 -13.04 30.50 4.69
C ASN A 308 -13.36 29.01 4.91
N LYS A 309 -14.25 28.49 4.06
CA LYS A 309 -14.81 27.15 4.22
C LYS A 309 -13.73 26.05 4.24
N GLN A 310 -12.74 26.11 3.35
CA GLN A 310 -11.72 25.07 3.24
C GLN A 310 -10.90 24.95 4.53
N LEU A 311 -10.38 26.08 5.03
CA LEU A 311 -9.57 26.10 6.25
C LEU A 311 -10.38 25.66 7.47
N THR A 312 -11.64 26.10 7.57
CA THR A 312 -12.52 25.75 8.68
C THR A 312 -12.81 24.25 8.70
N LEU A 313 -13.23 23.69 7.56
CA LEU A 313 -13.55 22.26 7.43
C LEU A 313 -12.33 21.38 7.67
N TRP A 314 -11.17 21.74 7.13
CA TRP A 314 -9.92 21.01 7.34
C TRP A 314 -9.45 21.06 8.80
N THR A 315 -9.49 22.23 9.43
CA THR A 315 -9.08 22.39 10.84
C THR A 315 -9.97 21.60 11.78
N ASP A 316 -11.29 21.59 11.51
CA ASP A 316 -12.24 20.79 12.27
C ASP A 316 -12.02 19.28 12.05
N ALA A 317 -11.74 18.84 10.81
CA ALA A 317 -11.42 17.44 10.52
C ALA A 317 -10.14 16.97 11.25
N LYS A 318 -9.08 17.79 11.29
CA LYS A 318 -7.88 17.50 12.10
C LYS A 318 -8.19 17.45 13.59
N THR A 319 -9.02 18.37 14.08
CA THR A 319 -9.46 18.38 15.48
C THR A 319 -10.27 17.12 15.82
N GLN A 320 -11.11 16.64 14.90
CA GLN A 320 -11.82 15.37 15.07
C GLN A 320 -10.84 14.19 15.04
N MET A 321 -9.88 14.16 14.12
CA MET A 321 -8.85 13.12 14.06
C MET A 321 -8.08 13.02 15.38
N ASP A 322 -7.68 14.14 15.98
CA ASP A 322 -6.99 14.14 17.27
C ASP A 322 -7.86 13.54 18.39
N LYS A 323 -9.17 13.81 18.39
CA LYS A 323 -10.10 13.19 19.35
C LYS A 323 -10.21 11.69 19.12
N GLU A 324 -10.30 11.23 17.88
CA GLU A 324 -10.38 9.80 17.57
C GLU A 324 -9.10 9.06 17.97
N VAL A 325 -7.92 9.64 17.73
CA VAL A 325 -6.62 9.09 18.18
C VAL A 325 -6.57 9.01 19.71
N GLN A 326 -7.08 10.01 20.43
CA GLN A 326 -7.11 10.00 21.90
C GLN A 326 -8.12 9.01 22.49
N GLN A 327 -9.25 8.78 21.80
CA GLN A 327 -10.29 7.84 22.21
C GLN A 327 -9.93 6.38 21.89
N TRP A 328 -8.97 6.15 21.00
CA TRP A 328 -8.53 4.81 20.64
C TRP A 328 -7.82 4.09 21.80
N PRO A 329 -8.14 2.81 22.07
CA PRO A 329 -9.11 1.94 21.41
C PRO A 329 -10.55 2.18 21.88
N TYR A 330 -11.49 2.07 20.95
CA TYR A 330 -12.91 2.33 21.22
C TYR A 330 -13.53 1.33 22.19
N ASN A 331 -14.32 1.82 23.14
CA ASN A 331 -15.04 1.00 24.12
C ASN A 331 -16.43 0.53 23.64
N PHE A 332 -16.93 1.10 22.55
CA PHE A 332 -18.27 0.85 22.02
C PHE A 332 -18.33 -0.29 20.99
N ILE A 333 -17.19 -0.87 20.62
CA ILE A 333 -17.11 -2.03 19.73
C ILE A 333 -17.48 -3.29 20.52
N ASN A 334 -18.45 -4.07 20.02
CA ASN A 334 -18.94 -5.27 20.70
C ASN A 334 -18.39 -6.59 20.15
N SER A 335 -17.41 -6.54 19.25
CA SER A 335 -16.75 -7.74 18.69
C SER A 335 -15.68 -8.30 19.63
N GLU A 336 -15.68 -9.62 19.85
CA GLU A 336 -14.64 -10.30 20.64
C GLU A 336 -13.26 -10.24 19.96
N ASP A 337 -13.21 -10.20 18.62
CA ASP A 337 -11.98 -10.04 17.85
C ASP A 337 -11.32 -8.64 18.03
N PHE A 338 -12.06 -7.69 18.61
CA PHE A 338 -11.59 -6.34 18.92
C PHE A 338 -11.30 -6.22 20.43
N PRO A 339 -10.03 -6.37 20.87
CA PRO A 339 -9.71 -6.25 22.28
C PRO A 339 -9.91 -4.80 22.74
N LYS A 340 -10.64 -4.65 23.84
CA LYS A 340 -10.88 -3.37 24.51
C LYS A 340 -9.61 -2.87 25.22
N GLN A 341 -9.66 -1.64 25.73
CA GLN A 341 -8.50 -0.98 26.34
C GLN A 341 -7.88 -1.78 27.49
N ASP A 342 -8.70 -2.36 28.36
CA ASP A 342 -8.29 -3.18 29.51
C ASP A 342 -7.74 -4.57 29.10
N GLN A 343 -8.03 -5.00 27.87
CA GLN A 343 -7.52 -6.25 27.29
C GLN A 343 -6.17 -6.08 26.57
N ARG A 344 -5.61 -4.87 26.58
CA ARG A 344 -4.35 -4.51 25.92
C ARG A 344 -3.27 -4.20 26.96
N GLY A 345 -2.01 -4.22 26.51
CA GLY A 345 -0.84 -3.88 27.32
C GLY A 345 -0.06 -2.68 26.77
N SER A 346 1.08 -2.42 27.38
CA SER A 346 2.02 -1.36 26.97
C SER A 346 3.45 -1.81 27.15
N VAL A 347 4.33 -1.33 26.26
CA VAL A 347 5.77 -1.58 26.30
C VAL A 347 6.49 -0.24 26.24
N PHE A 348 7.45 -0.02 27.14
CA PHE A 348 8.21 1.22 27.20
C PHE A 348 9.66 0.97 27.62
N GLY A 349 10.50 1.96 27.38
CA GLY A 349 11.92 1.89 27.72
C GLY A 349 12.68 3.05 27.12
N GLN A 350 14.00 2.90 27.06
CA GLN A 350 14.91 3.87 26.46
C GLN A 350 15.87 3.15 25.50
N LEU A 351 15.88 3.56 24.24
CA LEU A 351 16.84 3.10 23.25
C LEU A 351 18.08 4.00 23.27
N LYS A 352 19.26 3.39 23.32
CA LYS A 352 20.56 4.07 23.13
C LYS A 352 21.31 3.45 21.97
N VAL A 353 22.27 4.19 21.42
CA VAL A 353 23.17 3.70 20.38
C VAL A 353 24.57 3.53 20.95
N ASN A 354 25.18 2.37 20.75
CA ASN A 354 26.57 2.10 21.07
C ASN A 354 27.38 1.97 19.78
N ASP A 355 27.92 3.08 19.31
CA ASP A 355 28.86 3.11 18.18
C ASP A 355 30.24 3.57 18.65
N ARG A 356 31.06 2.60 19.07
CA ARG A 356 32.41 2.82 19.61
C ARG A 356 33.38 3.54 18.66
N PHE A 357 33.05 3.64 17.37
CA PHE A 357 33.88 4.34 16.40
C PHE A 357 33.52 5.83 16.29
N ILE A 358 32.38 6.24 16.85
CA ILE A 358 31.95 7.64 16.94
C ILE A 358 32.16 8.16 18.36
N SER A 359 31.80 7.38 19.38
CA SER A 359 31.86 7.78 20.79
C SER A 359 32.10 6.57 21.69
N GLU A 360 32.92 6.73 22.74
CA GLU A 360 33.08 5.73 23.79
C GLU A 360 31.88 5.67 24.75
N ARG A 361 31.01 6.69 24.71
CA ARG A 361 29.78 6.76 25.51
C ARG A 361 28.56 6.38 24.66
N LEU A 362 27.56 5.79 25.32
CA LEU A 362 26.24 5.57 24.75
C LEU A 362 25.67 6.90 24.23
N MET A 363 25.20 6.87 22.99
CA MET A 363 24.58 7.99 22.31
C MET A 363 23.06 7.91 22.41
N GLU A 364 22.43 9.07 22.27
CA GLU A 364 20.98 9.21 22.25
C GLU A 364 20.40 8.69 20.93
N ALA A 365 19.39 7.81 21.00
CA ALA A 365 18.65 7.35 19.83
C ALA A 365 17.51 8.34 19.52
N ASN A 366 17.84 9.55 19.08
CA ASN A 366 16.87 10.60 18.76
C ASN A 366 16.01 10.23 17.54
N SER A 367 14.68 10.39 17.64
CA SER A 367 13.71 10.15 16.55
C SER A 367 13.79 8.75 15.92
N ALA A 368 14.31 7.77 16.66
CA ALA A 368 14.34 6.38 16.26
C ALA A 368 12.91 5.84 16.18
N TYR A 369 12.62 5.03 15.17
CA TYR A 369 11.37 4.30 15.11
C TYR A 369 11.55 2.99 15.86
N VAL A 370 10.70 2.77 16.86
CA VAL A 370 10.67 1.56 17.68
C VAL A 370 9.30 0.92 17.52
N GLY A 371 9.25 -0.37 17.21
CA GLY A 371 8.00 -1.06 16.98
C GLY A 371 7.97 -2.52 17.40
N LEU A 372 6.76 -3.04 17.56
CA LEU A 372 6.45 -4.44 17.86
C LEU A 372 5.76 -5.04 16.65
N ALA A 373 6.16 -6.26 16.28
CA ALA A 373 5.43 -7.10 15.34
C ALA A 373 5.65 -8.57 15.71
N ALA A 374 5.08 -9.48 14.93
CA ALA A 374 5.31 -10.91 15.09
C ALA A 374 6.83 -11.22 15.15
N PRO A 375 7.25 -12.18 15.99
CA PRO A 375 8.64 -12.63 16.01
C PRO A 375 9.07 -13.13 14.64
N GLY A 376 10.28 -12.75 14.23
CA GLY A 376 10.87 -13.14 12.96
C GLY A 376 12.34 -12.74 12.88
N ASP A 377 12.90 -12.79 11.67
CA ASP A 377 14.30 -12.44 11.43
C ASP A 377 14.56 -10.93 11.55
N LEU A 378 15.83 -10.54 11.67
CA LEU A 378 16.23 -9.15 11.72
C LEU A 378 15.72 -8.38 10.48
N GLY A 379 14.89 -7.35 10.70
CA GLY A 379 14.28 -6.55 9.63
C GLY A 379 12.93 -7.07 9.14
N SER A 380 12.46 -8.23 9.61
CA SER A 380 11.17 -8.81 9.21
C SER A 380 9.97 -7.92 9.52
N PHE A 381 10.11 -7.00 10.48
CA PHE A 381 9.11 -6.01 10.87
C PHE A 381 8.41 -5.33 9.68
N GLN A 382 9.16 -4.99 8.63
CA GLN A 382 8.60 -4.25 7.50
C GLN A 382 7.97 -5.14 6.43
N ILE A 383 8.33 -6.42 6.37
CA ILE A 383 7.73 -7.39 5.44
C ILE A 383 6.62 -8.22 6.08
N GLU A 384 6.47 -8.15 7.40
CA GLU A 384 5.40 -8.86 8.10
C GLU A 384 4.05 -8.17 7.86
N THR A 385 3.13 -8.88 7.21
CA THR A 385 1.81 -8.40 6.77
C THR A 385 0.64 -9.12 7.45
N LYS A 386 0.86 -10.31 8.02
CA LYS A 386 -0.20 -11.15 8.60
C LYS A 386 -0.63 -10.69 9.98
N GLY A 387 0.31 -10.30 10.82
CA GLY A 387 0.10 -9.90 12.20
C GLY A 387 -0.31 -8.44 12.37
N TYR A 388 -0.30 -8.00 13.63
CA TYR A 388 -0.45 -6.61 14.01
C TYR A 388 0.92 -5.99 14.26
N GLN A 389 1.03 -4.70 13.95
CA GLN A 389 2.25 -3.95 14.16
C GLN A 389 1.95 -2.71 15.00
N PHE A 390 2.88 -2.32 15.86
CA PHE A 390 2.74 -1.12 16.69
C PHE A 390 4.04 -0.37 16.65
N TRP A 391 4.03 0.95 16.50
CA TRP A 391 5.27 1.72 16.47
C TRP A 391 5.11 3.11 17.05
N THR A 392 6.23 3.67 17.46
CA THR A 392 6.35 5.04 17.97
C THR A 392 7.73 5.60 17.61
N GLN A 393 7.89 6.91 17.76
CA GLN A 393 9.21 7.54 17.72
C GLN A 393 9.72 7.78 19.13
N THR A 394 11.02 7.60 19.32
CA THR A 394 11.69 7.98 20.56
C THR A 394 11.74 9.50 20.74
N THR A 395 11.79 9.95 21.99
CA THR A 395 12.17 11.33 22.31
C THR A 395 13.64 11.59 21.96
N LYS A 396 14.08 12.84 22.15
CA LYS A 396 15.50 13.22 22.00
C LYS A 396 16.44 12.37 22.85
N GLU A 397 15.99 11.91 24.01
CA GLU A 397 16.75 11.08 24.94
C GLU A 397 16.60 9.57 24.68
N GLY A 398 15.97 9.18 23.57
CA GLY A 398 15.75 7.77 23.23
C GLY A 398 14.59 7.09 23.97
N SER A 399 13.83 7.81 24.79
CA SER A 399 12.69 7.24 25.53
C SER A 399 11.52 6.94 24.59
N PHE A 400 10.85 5.80 24.76
CA PHE A 400 9.68 5.42 23.97
C PHE A 400 8.59 4.78 24.81
N VAL A 401 7.34 4.92 24.35
CA VAL A 401 6.16 4.23 24.90
C VAL A 401 5.29 3.76 23.74
N ILE A 402 4.97 2.47 23.71
CA ILE A 402 4.02 1.86 22.79
C ILE A 402 2.82 1.41 23.62
N ASN A 403 1.70 2.13 23.48
CA ASN A 403 0.46 1.88 24.21
C ASN A 403 -0.51 0.99 23.42
N ASN A 404 -1.52 0.47 24.12
CA ASN A 404 -2.67 -0.22 23.53
C ASN A 404 -2.28 -1.44 22.66
N VAL A 405 -1.18 -2.12 23.02
CA VAL A 405 -0.68 -3.29 22.30
C VAL A 405 -1.61 -4.48 22.58
N ARG A 406 -2.04 -5.18 21.54
CA ARG A 406 -2.84 -6.40 21.70
C ARG A 406 -2.07 -7.44 22.52
N ALA A 407 -2.78 -8.27 23.28
CA ALA A 407 -2.14 -9.40 23.95
C ALA A 407 -1.56 -10.35 22.90
N GLY A 408 -0.33 -10.82 23.11
CA GLY A 408 0.38 -11.61 22.12
C GLY A 408 1.88 -11.72 22.39
N ASN A 409 2.56 -12.44 21.50
CA ASN A 409 4.01 -12.62 21.51
C ASN A 409 4.62 -11.75 20.40
N TYR A 410 5.60 -10.92 20.75
CA TYR A 410 6.18 -9.93 19.86
C TYR A 410 7.70 -9.93 19.90
N SER A 411 8.35 -9.56 18.81
CA SER A 411 9.72 -9.02 18.86
C SER A 411 9.65 -7.50 18.79
N LEU A 412 10.59 -6.83 19.47
CA LEU A 412 10.79 -5.39 19.32
C LEU A 412 11.86 -5.13 18.27
N TYR A 413 11.55 -4.27 17.31
CA TYR A 413 12.43 -3.82 16.26
C TYR A 413 12.66 -2.33 16.37
N ALA A 414 13.82 -1.85 15.90
CA ALA A 414 14.04 -0.43 15.76
C ALA A 414 15.00 -0.09 14.62
N TRP A 415 14.97 1.17 14.21
CA TRP A 415 16.03 1.77 13.41
C TRP A 415 16.19 3.23 13.82
N VAL A 416 17.42 3.73 13.72
CA VAL A 416 17.79 5.06 14.20
C VAL A 416 18.26 5.90 13.02
N PRO A 417 17.57 7.00 12.65
CA PRO A 417 18.05 7.91 11.62
C PRO A 417 19.51 8.31 11.87
N GLY A 418 20.35 8.23 10.84
CA GLY A 418 21.79 8.50 10.96
C GLY A 418 22.64 7.28 11.32
N PHE A 419 22.02 6.12 11.58
CA PHE A 419 22.71 4.85 11.73
C PHE A 419 22.14 3.81 10.78
N ILE A 420 23.01 3.21 9.97
CA ILE A 420 22.61 2.10 9.10
C ILE A 420 22.25 0.86 9.92
N GLY A 421 21.32 0.05 9.41
CA GLY A 421 20.98 -1.27 9.93
C GLY A 421 19.61 -1.34 10.59
N ASN A 422 19.29 -2.53 11.05
CA ASN A 422 18.08 -2.85 11.80
C ASN A 422 18.51 -3.28 13.21
N TYR A 423 17.73 -2.89 14.21
CA TYR A 423 17.81 -3.43 15.56
C TYR A 423 16.66 -4.41 15.79
N GLN A 424 16.96 -5.50 16.49
CA GLN A 424 15.97 -6.40 17.05
C GLN A 424 16.37 -6.69 18.50
N TYR A 425 15.40 -6.60 19.41
CA TYR A 425 15.62 -6.98 20.80
C TYR A 425 15.80 -8.49 20.93
N GLN A 426 16.80 -8.90 21.71
CA GLN A 426 17.22 -10.31 21.79
C GLN A 426 16.18 -11.26 22.41
N TYR A 427 15.16 -10.73 23.08
CA TYR A 427 14.11 -11.52 23.71
C TYR A 427 12.75 -11.16 23.13
N ASN A 428 11.90 -12.18 23.00
CA ASN A 428 10.50 -11.97 22.72
C ASN A 428 9.80 -11.34 23.93
N ILE A 429 8.81 -10.50 23.63
CA ILE A 429 8.01 -9.76 24.60
C ILE A 429 6.61 -10.36 24.58
N ILE A 430 6.20 -10.92 25.72
CA ILE A 430 4.86 -11.46 25.91
C ILE A 430 4.01 -10.35 26.53
N VAL A 431 3.10 -9.79 25.75
CA VAL A 431 2.13 -8.80 26.20
C VAL A 431 0.88 -9.53 26.68
N THR A 432 0.49 -9.30 27.94
CA THR A 432 -0.76 -9.79 28.51
C THR A 432 -1.72 -8.63 28.77
N PRO A 433 -3.04 -8.88 28.89
CA PRO A 433 -4.00 -7.84 29.28
C PRO A 433 -3.54 -7.03 30.51
N GLY A 434 -3.60 -5.70 30.40
CA GLY A 434 -3.21 -4.77 31.46
C GLY A 434 -1.70 -4.67 31.75
N SER A 435 -0.84 -5.40 31.04
CA SER A 435 0.60 -5.40 31.29
C SER A 435 1.25 -4.04 31.00
N LYS A 436 2.28 -3.72 31.80
CA LYS A 436 3.15 -2.56 31.65
C LYS A 436 4.59 -3.05 31.67
N ILE A 437 5.18 -3.23 30.49
CA ILE A 437 6.48 -3.87 30.32
C ILE A 437 7.55 -2.79 30.19
N ASP A 438 8.43 -2.70 31.18
CA ASP A 438 9.57 -1.79 31.21
C ASP A 438 10.84 -2.52 30.75
N LEU A 439 11.31 -2.19 29.55
CA LEU A 439 12.54 -2.74 28.98
C LEU A 439 13.81 -2.06 29.51
N LYS A 440 13.67 -1.09 30.42
CA LYS A 440 14.77 -0.27 30.93
C LYS A 440 15.53 0.39 29.77
N VAL A 441 16.86 0.32 29.81
CA VAL A 441 17.72 0.79 28.73
C VAL A 441 18.08 -0.39 27.84
N ILE A 442 17.73 -0.29 26.57
CA ILE A 442 18.15 -1.21 25.52
C ILE A 442 19.14 -0.51 24.59
N VAL A 443 20.10 -1.27 24.05
CA VAL A 443 21.24 -0.72 23.32
C VAL A 443 21.28 -1.29 21.92
N TYR A 444 21.20 -0.41 20.92
CA TYR A 444 21.48 -0.73 19.53
C TYR A 444 22.98 -0.63 19.26
N GLU A 445 23.57 -1.70 18.74
CA GLU A 445 24.93 -1.71 18.21
C GLU A 445 24.85 -1.72 16.67
N PRO A 446 25.04 -0.57 16.00
CA PRO A 446 25.03 -0.51 14.54
C PRO A 446 26.09 -1.44 13.95
N PRO A 447 25.85 -2.06 12.78
CA PRO A 447 26.73 -3.04 12.15
C PRO A 447 27.98 -2.41 11.51
N ARG A 448 28.68 -1.55 12.26
CA ARG A 448 29.90 -0.85 11.89
C ARG A 448 31.12 -1.68 12.29
N ASN A 449 31.99 -1.97 11.32
CA ASN A 449 33.18 -2.80 11.52
C ASN A 449 34.47 -2.00 11.76
N GLY A 450 34.44 -0.68 11.59
CA GLY A 450 35.59 0.21 11.69
C GLY A 450 35.19 1.68 11.56
N PRO A 451 36.14 2.62 11.75
CA PRO A 451 35.90 4.04 11.49
C PRO A 451 35.43 4.29 10.06
N THR A 452 34.49 5.22 9.89
CA THR A 452 34.03 5.67 8.57
C THR A 452 35.15 6.36 7.81
N LEU A 453 35.40 5.93 6.58
CA LEU A 453 36.33 6.63 5.68
C LEU A 453 35.64 7.80 4.96
N TRP A 454 34.41 7.55 4.52
CA TRP A 454 33.53 8.52 3.91
C TRP A 454 32.09 8.00 3.97
N GLU A 455 31.13 8.90 3.86
CA GLU A 455 29.69 8.65 3.83
C GLU A 455 29.06 9.60 2.80
N ILE A 456 28.04 9.13 2.09
CA ILE A 456 27.27 9.92 1.11
C ILE A 456 25.81 9.77 1.50
N GLY A 457 25.14 10.90 1.77
CA GLY A 457 23.76 10.92 2.27
C GLY A 457 23.64 10.57 3.75
N ILE A 458 22.40 10.38 4.20
CA ILE A 458 22.05 10.09 5.59
C ILE A 458 21.30 8.75 5.62
N PRO A 459 21.69 7.77 6.46
CA PRO A 459 20.95 6.52 6.57
C PRO A 459 19.67 6.75 7.41
N ASP A 460 18.67 7.39 6.80
CA ASP A 460 17.36 7.69 7.39
C ASP A 460 16.19 7.03 6.64
N ARG A 461 16.51 6.21 5.64
CA ARG A 461 15.57 5.48 4.76
C ARG A 461 14.82 6.34 3.75
N SER A 462 15.33 7.54 3.48
CA SER A 462 14.87 8.39 2.40
C SER A 462 15.98 8.57 1.35
N ALA A 463 15.59 9.05 0.16
CA ALA A 463 16.50 9.63 -0.82
C ALA A 463 16.23 11.13 -1.03
N ALA A 464 15.47 11.76 -0.13
CA ALA A 464 15.01 13.15 -0.25
C ALA A 464 16.14 14.18 -0.11
N GLU A 465 17.25 13.82 0.54
CA GLU A 465 18.41 14.70 0.74
C GLU A 465 19.31 14.80 -0.50
N PHE A 466 19.15 13.88 -1.47
CA PHE A 466 19.93 13.85 -2.69
C PHE A 466 19.42 14.85 -3.73
N PHE A 467 20.19 15.01 -4.81
CA PHE A 467 19.85 15.94 -5.88
C PHE A 467 18.63 15.46 -6.68
N ILE A 468 17.49 16.09 -6.39
CA ILE A 468 16.25 16.01 -7.16
C ILE A 468 16.22 17.16 -8.18
N PRO A 469 16.21 16.86 -9.50
CA PRO A 469 16.29 17.88 -10.54
C PRO A 469 14.99 18.68 -10.66
N GLU A 470 15.03 19.80 -11.39
CA GLU A 470 13.81 20.49 -11.80
C GLU A 470 12.98 19.61 -12.76
N PRO A 471 11.63 19.70 -12.74
CA PRO A 471 10.77 18.97 -13.68
C PRO A 471 10.90 19.49 -15.10
N TYR A 472 10.43 18.70 -16.08
CA TYR A 472 10.24 19.21 -17.44
C TYR A 472 9.19 20.34 -17.42
N PRO A 473 9.45 21.52 -18.01
CA PRO A 473 8.50 22.63 -18.00
C PRO A 473 7.12 22.28 -18.58
N THR A 474 7.07 21.27 -19.47
CA THR A 474 5.85 20.79 -20.12
C THR A 474 5.08 19.74 -19.32
N LEU A 475 5.61 19.27 -18.18
CA LEU A 475 5.03 18.20 -17.36
C LEU A 475 4.84 18.60 -15.89
N VAL A 476 4.95 19.90 -15.57
CA VAL A 476 4.91 20.41 -14.20
C VAL A 476 3.53 20.24 -13.59
N ASN A 477 3.42 19.54 -12.47
CA ASN A 477 2.28 19.67 -11.57
C ASN A 477 2.54 20.85 -10.62
N LYS A 478 1.68 21.87 -10.65
CA LYS A 478 1.92 23.13 -9.91
C LYS A 478 1.85 22.97 -8.40
N LEU A 479 1.19 21.93 -7.90
CA LEU A 479 1.11 21.61 -6.47
C LEU A 479 2.51 21.42 -5.85
N TYR A 480 3.44 20.86 -6.63
CA TYR A 480 4.78 20.49 -6.14
C TYR A 480 5.87 21.50 -6.52
N ASN A 481 5.51 22.71 -6.97
CA ASN A 481 6.48 23.78 -7.20
C ASN A 481 6.99 24.35 -5.87
N ASN A 482 8.32 24.42 -5.71
CA ASN A 482 8.95 24.89 -4.46
C ASN A 482 8.46 24.15 -3.20
N HIS A 483 8.11 22.87 -3.35
CA HIS A 483 7.49 22.04 -2.32
C HIS A 483 8.51 21.02 -1.76
N PRO A 484 8.45 20.62 -0.47
CA PRO A 484 9.30 19.55 0.08
C PRO A 484 9.16 18.24 -0.71
N ASP A 485 7.93 17.87 -1.06
CA ASP A 485 7.62 16.73 -1.96
C ASP A 485 7.86 16.98 -3.46
N LYS A 486 8.79 17.86 -3.87
CA LYS A 486 9.07 18.10 -5.30
C LYS A 486 9.48 16.84 -6.07
N PHE A 487 9.93 15.79 -5.38
CA PHE A 487 10.21 14.46 -5.97
C PHE A 487 8.97 13.80 -6.59
N ARG A 488 7.75 14.26 -6.27
CA ARG A 488 6.49 13.78 -6.85
C ARG A 488 6.17 14.35 -8.24
N GLN A 489 7.08 15.13 -8.83
CA GLN A 489 6.91 15.57 -10.22
C GLN A 489 7.14 14.40 -11.17
N TYR A 490 6.26 14.23 -12.15
CA TYR A 490 6.39 13.17 -13.14
C TYR A 490 7.64 13.35 -14.03
N GLY A 491 8.32 12.24 -14.31
CA GLY A 491 9.43 12.18 -15.26
C GLY A 491 10.78 12.65 -14.71
N LEU A 492 10.90 12.94 -13.41
CA LEU A 492 12.18 13.38 -12.82
C LEU A 492 13.31 12.36 -13.00
N TRP A 493 13.01 11.07 -13.05
CA TRP A 493 14.02 10.05 -13.33
C TRP A 493 14.60 10.16 -14.75
N GLU A 494 13.80 10.56 -15.74
CA GLU A 494 14.28 10.72 -17.13
C GLU A 494 15.28 11.87 -17.27
N ARG A 495 15.24 12.85 -16.37
CA ARG A 495 16.17 13.99 -16.33
C ARG A 495 17.63 13.56 -16.18
N TYR A 496 17.90 12.34 -15.72
CA TYR A 496 19.25 11.81 -15.71
C TYR A 496 19.87 11.84 -17.12
N ALA A 497 19.14 11.41 -18.15
CA ALA A 497 19.66 11.39 -19.52
C ALA A 497 19.96 12.81 -20.06
N ASP A 498 19.20 13.83 -19.64
CA ASP A 498 19.43 15.22 -20.05
C ASP A 498 20.66 15.85 -19.43
N LEU A 499 20.92 15.52 -18.16
CA LEU A 499 22.03 16.05 -17.37
C LEU A 499 23.33 15.28 -17.61
N TYR A 500 23.21 13.97 -17.88
CA TYR A 500 24.29 13.00 -18.05
C TYR A 500 24.26 12.39 -19.45
N ARG A 501 24.19 13.24 -20.48
CA ARG A 501 23.99 12.84 -21.91
C ARG A 501 25.03 11.86 -22.43
N ASN A 502 26.30 12.20 -22.25
CA ASN A 502 27.42 11.51 -22.89
C ASN A 502 28.41 10.93 -21.84
N ARG A 503 28.04 10.96 -20.56
CA ARG A 503 28.87 10.53 -19.43
C ARG A 503 27.97 10.21 -18.25
N ASP A 504 28.41 9.34 -17.36
CA ASP A 504 27.72 9.06 -16.10
C ASP A 504 28.23 9.91 -14.94
N LEU A 505 27.47 9.87 -13.84
CA LEU A 505 27.76 10.53 -12.58
C LEU A 505 29.15 10.15 -12.05
N LYS A 506 29.93 11.17 -11.68
CA LYS A 506 31.21 11.01 -10.98
C LYS A 506 31.20 11.86 -9.72
N TYR A 507 31.29 11.21 -8.57
CA TYR A 507 31.32 11.84 -7.27
C TYR A 507 32.72 11.73 -6.66
N THR A 508 33.32 12.84 -6.26
CA THR A 508 34.66 12.86 -5.66
C THR A 508 34.56 13.19 -4.17
N ILE A 509 34.96 12.26 -3.31
CA ILE A 509 34.95 12.44 -1.85
C ILE A 509 35.78 13.67 -1.47
N GLY A 510 35.21 14.54 -0.64
CA GLY A 510 35.84 15.79 -0.19
C GLY A 510 35.77 16.95 -1.19
N VAL A 511 35.18 16.74 -2.38
CA VAL A 511 35.01 17.78 -3.42
C VAL A 511 33.55 17.93 -3.82
N SER A 512 32.88 16.82 -4.10
CA SER A 512 31.46 16.79 -4.47
C SER A 512 30.55 16.95 -3.25
N ASP A 513 29.33 17.41 -3.50
CA ASP A 513 28.28 17.63 -2.49
C ASP A 513 27.07 16.74 -2.82
N TYR A 514 26.67 15.84 -1.93
CA TYR A 514 25.62 14.87 -2.25
C TYR A 514 24.24 15.51 -2.46
N THR A 515 24.01 16.71 -1.92
CA THR A 515 22.75 17.44 -2.11
C THR A 515 22.60 18.01 -3.52
N ARG A 516 23.71 18.10 -4.28
CA ARG A 516 23.78 18.74 -5.61
C ARG A 516 24.34 17.83 -6.70
N ASP A 517 25.29 16.97 -6.35
CA ASP A 517 26.08 16.17 -7.29
C ASP A 517 25.73 14.67 -7.24
N TRP A 518 24.93 14.23 -6.27
CA TRP A 518 24.45 12.85 -6.18
C TRP A 518 22.98 12.78 -6.59
N PHE A 519 22.69 12.27 -7.79
CA PHE A 519 21.34 12.20 -8.32
C PHE A 519 20.48 11.25 -7.45
N PHE A 520 19.21 11.60 -7.22
CA PHE A 520 18.37 10.88 -6.25
C PHE A 520 18.03 9.42 -6.63
N ALA A 521 18.11 9.05 -7.92
CA ALA A 521 17.76 7.70 -8.41
C ALA A 521 18.79 7.15 -9.42
N HIS A 522 19.34 5.96 -9.15
CA HIS A 522 20.27 5.30 -10.09
C HIS A 522 19.51 4.58 -11.22
N VAL A 523 19.36 5.28 -12.35
CA VAL A 523 18.50 4.86 -13.48
C VAL A 523 19.29 4.56 -14.74
N THR A 524 18.70 3.78 -15.65
CA THR A 524 19.24 3.58 -17.01
C THR A 524 19.12 4.84 -17.86
N ARG A 525 20.04 5.04 -18.82
CA ARG A 525 20.00 6.18 -19.75
C ARG A 525 19.17 5.83 -20.98
N LYS A 526 18.20 6.67 -21.32
CA LYS A 526 17.43 6.60 -22.58
C LYS A 526 18.31 7.05 -23.74
N ILE A 527 18.47 6.21 -24.77
CA ILE A 527 19.31 6.49 -25.95
C ILE A 527 18.50 6.64 -27.26
N GLY A 528 17.17 6.66 -27.17
CA GLY A 528 16.25 6.81 -28.30
C GLY A 528 15.47 5.53 -28.61
N ASN A 529 14.38 5.63 -29.39
CA ASN A 529 13.51 4.51 -29.79
C ASN A 529 13.10 3.59 -28.63
N LYS A 530 12.76 4.16 -27.46
CA LYS A 530 12.43 3.41 -26.22
C LYS A 530 13.51 2.39 -25.83
N THR A 531 14.77 2.68 -26.17
CA THR A 531 15.93 1.86 -25.85
C THR A 531 16.72 2.54 -24.74
N TYR A 532 17.24 1.72 -23.83
CA TYR A 532 17.91 2.15 -22.62
C TYR A 532 19.22 1.41 -22.45
N GLU A 533 20.24 2.10 -21.99
CA GLU A 533 21.54 1.53 -21.65
C GLU A 533 21.81 1.65 -20.14
N GLY A 534 22.59 0.71 -19.62
CA GLY A 534 23.04 0.74 -18.23
C GLY A 534 23.91 1.96 -17.95
N THR A 535 23.86 2.47 -16.72
CA THR A 535 24.63 3.65 -16.29
C THR A 535 25.64 3.25 -15.21
N THR A 536 26.82 3.85 -15.26
CA THR A 536 27.92 3.57 -14.35
C THR A 536 28.28 4.78 -13.48
N TRP A 537 27.82 4.80 -12.23
CA TRP A 537 28.20 5.85 -11.28
C TRP A 537 29.58 5.56 -10.70
N GLN A 538 30.42 6.59 -10.57
CA GLN A 538 31.78 6.47 -10.06
C GLN A 538 31.95 7.26 -8.76
N ILE A 539 32.40 6.60 -7.70
CA ILE A 539 32.91 7.28 -6.49
C ILE A 539 34.43 7.28 -6.54
N ILE A 540 35.02 8.45 -6.50
CA ILE A 540 36.46 8.69 -6.53
C ILE A 540 36.89 9.12 -5.13
N PHE A 541 37.82 8.39 -4.53
CA PHE A 541 38.35 8.75 -3.22
C PHE A 541 39.84 8.46 -3.11
N GLN A 542 40.49 9.20 -2.22
CA GLN A 542 41.89 9.06 -1.90
C GLN A 542 42.03 8.56 -0.46
N LEU A 543 42.88 7.55 -0.26
CA LEU A 543 43.28 7.10 1.07
C LEU A 543 44.68 7.64 1.35
N GLU A 544 44.83 8.47 2.39
CA GLU A 544 46.12 9.04 2.78
C GLU A 544 47.11 7.96 3.23
N SER A 545 46.60 6.93 3.92
CA SER A 545 47.31 5.69 4.23
C SER A 545 46.34 4.52 4.13
N TRP A 546 46.78 3.39 3.58
CA TRP A 546 46.02 2.14 3.64
C TRP A 546 46.62 1.24 4.71
N LYS A 547 45.76 0.65 5.53
CA LYS A 547 46.16 -0.38 6.50
C LYS A 547 45.82 -1.72 5.88
N SER A 548 46.68 -2.73 6.06
CA SER A 548 46.32 -4.10 5.76
C SER A 548 45.12 -4.50 6.62
N GLY A 549 43.97 -4.79 6.01
CA GLY A 549 42.74 -5.10 6.73
C GLY A 549 41.51 -5.26 5.82
N ASN A 550 40.38 -5.62 6.42
CA ASN A 550 39.08 -5.72 5.76
C ASN A 550 38.42 -4.33 5.67
N TYR A 551 37.86 -4.00 4.51
CA TYR A 551 37.05 -2.80 4.30
C TYR A 551 35.61 -3.22 3.98
N LYS A 552 34.63 -2.46 4.49
CA LYS A 552 33.20 -2.76 4.26
C LYS A 552 32.54 -1.59 3.53
N LEU A 553 31.83 -1.90 2.45
CA LEU A 553 30.99 -0.96 1.72
C LEU A 553 29.53 -1.22 2.09
N GLN A 554 28.89 -0.24 2.70
CA GLN A 554 27.47 -0.36 3.04
C GLN A 554 26.65 0.45 2.04
N LEU A 555 25.65 -0.20 1.41
CA LEU A 555 24.74 0.41 0.46
C LEU A 555 23.30 0.25 0.96
N ALA A 556 22.65 1.37 1.28
CA ALA A 556 21.23 1.39 1.61
C ALA A 556 20.45 1.93 0.40
N LEU A 557 19.32 1.31 0.09
CA LEU A 557 18.43 1.74 -0.99
C LEU A 557 17.07 2.07 -0.39
N ALA A 558 16.50 3.19 -0.79
CA ALA A 558 15.16 3.57 -0.37
C ALA A 558 14.08 2.90 -1.24
N SER A 559 14.35 2.61 -2.50
CA SER A 559 13.40 1.93 -3.37
C SER A 559 14.12 1.33 -4.58
N ALA A 560 13.52 0.34 -5.22
CA ALA A 560 14.02 -0.27 -6.45
C ALA A 560 12.86 -0.70 -7.36
N THR A 561 13.13 -0.80 -8.66
CA THR A 561 12.19 -1.33 -9.64
C THR A 561 12.95 -2.08 -10.72
N GLU A 562 12.81 -3.41 -10.75
CA GLU A 562 13.41 -4.30 -11.75
C GLU A 562 14.90 -4.01 -12.05
N ALA A 563 15.66 -3.72 -11.00
CA ALA A 563 17.03 -3.24 -11.13
C ALA A 563 18.05 -4.26 -10.60
N GLU A 564 19.27 -4.23 -11.13
CA GLU A 564 20.43 -4.90 -10.54
C GLU A 564 21.56 -3.89 -10.37
N ILE A 565 22.12 -3.80 -9.15
CA ILE A 565 23.30 -3.00 -8.86
C ILE A 565 24.52 -3.91 -8.75
N GLN A 566 25.51 -3.65 -9.59
CA GLN A 566 26.79 -4.33 -9.57
C GLN A 566 27.91 -3.40 -9.12
N VAL A 567 28.71 -3.84 -8.16
CA VAL A 567 29.80 -3.05 -7.59
C VAL A 567 31.14 -3.58 -8.06
N ARG A 568 32.01 -2.68 -8.53
CA ARG A 568 33.36 -2.96 -9.03
C ARG A 568 34.38 -1.98 -8.43
N PHE A 569 35.58 -2.46 -8.09
CA PHE A 569 36.67 -1.61 -7.60
C PHE A 569 37.80 -1.54 -8.63
N ASN A 570 38.19 -0.32 -9.00
CA ASN A 570 39.26 -0.02 -9.95
C ASN A 570 39.12 -0.83 -11.27
N ASP A 571 40.18 -0.91 -12.08
CA ASP A 571 40.22 -1.75 -13.29
C ASP A 571 40.91 -3.10 -13.01
N VAL A 572 40.82 -3.63 -11.76
CA VAL A 572 41.74 -4.67 -11.26
C VAL A 572 41.51 -6.04 -11.89
N ASP A 573 40.34 -6.28 -12.50
CA ASP A 573 40.11 -7.50 -13.26
C ASP A 573 40.20 -7.25 -14.77
N ARG A 574 41.21 -7.86 -15.41
CA ARG A 574 41.24 -8.07 -16.88
C ARG A 574 39.99 -8.82 -17.39
N ALA A 575 39.19 -9.40 -16.49
CA ALA A 575 37.95 -10.14 -16.76
C ALA A 575 36.65 -9.33 -16.47
N ASN A 576 36.72 -8.06 -16.04
CA ASN A 576 35.56 -7.17 -15.86
C ASN A 576 34.46 -7.66 -14.89
N ARG A 577 34.81 -8.51 -13.91
CA ARG A 577 33.87 -9.17 -13.00
C ARG A 577 33.35 -8.23 -11.91
N ALA A 578 32.06 -8.32 -11.58
CA ALA A 578 31.48 -7.63 -10.42
C ALA A 578 31.94 -8.30 -9.11
N LEU A 579 32.36 -7.49 -8.13
CA LEU A 579 32.73 -7.97 -6.79
C LEU A 579 31.48 -8.27 -5.95
N PHE A 580 30.41 -7.53 -6.21
CA PHE A 580 29.10 -7.74 -5.60
C PHE A 580 28.03 -7.46 -6.65
N SER A 581 26.94 -8.21 -6.59
CA SER A 581 25.70 -7.96 -7.30
C SER A 581 24.55 -8.15 -6.32
N THR A 582 23.56 -7.26 -6.38
CA THR A 582 22.31 -7.41 -5.64
C THR A 582 21.45 -8.56 -6.18
N GLY A 583 21.72 -9.05 -7.38
CA GLY A 583 20.70 -9.72 -8.18
C GLY A 583 19.58 -8.74 -8.58
N LEU A 584 18.50 -9.27 -9.14
CA LEU A 584 17.32 -8.48 -9.48
C LEU A 584 16.58 -8.09 -8.20
N ILE A 585 16.36 -6.79 -8.01
CA ILE A 585 15.67 -6.22 -6.84
C ILE A 585 14.59 -5.23 -7.28
N GLY A 586 13.54 -5.13 -6.45
CA GLY A 586 12.45 -4.16 -6.61
C GLY A 586 11.45 -4.51 -7.70
N LYS A 587 10.21 -4.04 -7.52
CA LYS A 587 9.04 -4.30 -8.39
C LYS A 587 8.11 -3.07 -8.42
N ASP A 588 6.90 -3.26 -8.93
CA ASP A 588 5.75 -2.38 -8.70
C ASP A 588 5.90 -0.93 -9.24
N ASN A 589 6.77 -0.71 -10.21
CA ASN A 589 7.00 0.61 -10.81
C ASN A 589 7.33 1.71 -9.78
N ALA A 590 7.95 1.36 -8.65
CA ALA A 590 8.14 2.25 -7.52
C ALA A 590 8.77 3.61 -7.90
N ILE A 591 9.77 3.65 -8.80
CA ILE A 591 10.35 4.91 -9.29
C ILE A 591 9.32 5.77 -10.03
N ALA A 592 8.53 5.17 -10.93
CA ALA A 592 7.50 5.88 -11.68
C ALA A 592 6.33 6.35 -10.80
N ARG A 593 6.12 5.68 -9.66
CA ARG A 593 5.17 6.05 -8.61
C ARG A 593 5.73 7.05 -7.60
N HIS A 594 6.87 7.67 -7.90
CA HIS A 594 7.56 8.67 -7.06
C HIS A 594 8.16 8.12 -5.76
N GLY A 595 8.54 6.84 -5.75
CA GLY A 595 9.09 6.12 -4.61
C GLY A 595 10.51 6.55 -4.26
N ILE A 596 10.68 7.11 -3.06
CA ILE A 596 11.98 7.49 -2.48
C ILE A 596 12.12 7.09 -1.00
N HIS A 597 11.25 6.20 -0.50
CA HIS A 597 11.18 5.81 0.90
C HIS A 597 11.23 4.28 1.04
N ASP A 598 12.06 3.79 1.96
CA ASP A 598 12.24 2.35 2.19
C ASP A 598 10.99 1.70 2.78
N THR A 599 10.44 0.75 2.02
CA THR A 599 9.41 -0.19 2.49
C THR A 599 10.00 -1.37 3.27
N GLY A 600 11.32 -1.38 3.49
CA GLY A 600 12.04 -2.32 4.35
C GLY A 600 12.71 -3.49 3.67
N VAL A 601 12.75 -3.46 2.35
CA VAL A 601 13.10 -4.61 1.53
C VAL A 601 14.50 -4.51 0.94
N HIS A 602 15.09 -3.31 0.92
CA HIS A 602 16.28 -3.04 0.12
C HIS A 602 17.48 -2.55 0.95
N THR A 603 17.89 -3.34 1.95
CA THR A 603 19.19 -3.12 2.61
C THR A 603 20.27 -4.07 2.07
N ALA A 604 20.99 -3.63 1.02
CA ALA A 604 22.09 -4.40 0.45
C ALA A 604 23.40 -4.17 1.23
N LEU A 605 23.61 -4.95 2.30
CA LEU A 605 24.89 -4.95 3.03
C LEU A 605 25.93 -5.82 2.31
N SER A 606 26.81 -5.21 1.50
CA SER A 606 27.97 -5.94 0.97
C SER A 606 29.17 -5.87 1.93
N SER A 607 29.62 -7.00 2.47
CA SER A 607 30.96 -7.10 3.04
C SER A 607 31.93 -7.50 1.93
N ILE A 608 32.93 -6.67 1.63
CA ILE A 608 33.99 -7.02 0.68
C ILE A 608 35.13 -7.66 1.49
N PRO A 609 35.41 -8.97 1.36
CA PRO A 609 36.51 -9.59 2.09
C PRO A 609 37.87 -9.01 1.66
N ALA A 610 38.82 -8.90 2.60
CA ALA A 610 40.17 -8.31 2.45
C ALA A 610 41.06 -8.86 1.32
N ALA A 611 40.60 -9.80 0.50
CA ALA A 611 41.36 -10.27 -0.65
C ALA A 611 41.63 -9.14 -1.68
N THR A 612 40.87 -8.04 -1.64
CA THR A 612 41.03 -6.86 -2.52
C THR A 612 41.74 -5.67 -1.88
N ALA A 613 42.41 -5.80 -0.72
CA ALA A 613 43.26 -4.72 -0.20
C ALA A 613 44.40 -4.33 -1.18
N THR A 614 44.79 -5.23 -2.09
CA THR A 614 45.70 -4.97 -3.22
C THR A 614 45.07 -4.17 -4.36
N ALA A 615 43.74 -4.07 -4.41
CA ALA A 615 43.01 -3.26 -5.39
C ALA A 615 42.99 -1.79 -4.99
N LEU A 616 43.00 -1.45 -3.69
CA LEU A 616 42.99 -0.06 -3.23
C LEU A 616 44.35 0.60 -3.48
N VAL A 617 44.37 1.58 -4.39
CA VAL A 617 45.56 2.40 -4.70
C VAL A 617 45.31 3.85 -4.25
N LYS A 618 46.37 4.69 -4.24
CA LYS A 618 46.30 6.11 -3.81
C LYS A 618 45.11 6.89 -4.39
N ARG A 619 44.65 6.54 -5.59
CA ARG A 619 43.39 7.02 -6.17
C ARG A 619 42.51 5.84 -6.54
N THR A 620 41.50 5.56 -5.72
CA THR A 620 40.58 4.46 -5.95
C THR A 620 39.29 4.96 -6.60
N ASN A 621 38.81 4.19 -7.58
CA ASN A 621 37.52 4.37 -8.25
C ASN A 621 36.62 3.19 -7.90
N LEU A 622 35.49 3.47 -7.26
CA LEU A 622 34.41 2.53 -7.09
C LEU A 622 33.38 2.77 -8.19
N ARG A 623 33.00 1.73 -8.94
CA ARG A 623 32.02 1.81 -10.01
C ARG A 623 30.78 1.02 -9.64
N PHE A 624 29.64 1.68 -9.63
CA PHE A 624 28.31 1.08 -9.53
C PHE A 624 27.73 1.02 -10.92
N VAL A 625 27.47 -0.17 -11.43
CA VAL A 625 26.81 -0.34 -12.72
C VAL A 625 25.39 -0.81 -12.46
N SER A 626 24.43 0.01 -12.87
CA SER A 626 23.02 -0.35 -12.84
C SER A 626 22.62 -0.90 -14.21
N TRP A 627 21.97 -2.06 -14.20
CA TRP A 627 21.37 -2.67 -15.38
C TRP A 627 19.89 -2.95 -15.15
N HIS A 628 19.11 -2.80 -16.22
CA HIS A 628 17.80 -3.41 -16.36
C HIS A 628 17.97 -4.69 -17.18
N ARG A 629 17.61 -5.86 -16.63
CA ARG A 629 17.95 -7.18 -17.24
C ARG A 629 17.38 -7.37 -18.65
N LEU A 630 16.40 -6.56 -19.08
CA LEU A 630 15.75 -6.70 -20.38
C LEU A 630 16.41 -5.96 -21.55
N GLY A 631 17.51 -5.21 -21.37
CA GLY A 631 18.18 -4.49 -22.49
C GLY A 631 17.30 -3.47 -23.22
N ARG A 632 16.11 -3.25 -22.67
CA ARG A 632 15.09 -2.27 -22.96
C ARG A 632 14.49 -2.03 -21.57
N GLN A 633 14.33 -0.79 -21.10
CA GLN A 633 13.01 -0.56 -20.52
C GLN A 633 12.09 -0.79 -21.70
N ARG A 634 11.50 -1.98 -21.80
CA ARG A 634 10.17 -1.93 -22.37
C ARG A 634 9.45 -1.03 -21.37
N GLU A 635 8.73 -0.02 -21.85
CA GLU A 635 7.46 0.33 -21.22
C GLU A 635 6.57 -0.93 -21.31
N SER A 636 7.07 -2.11 -20.88
CA SER A 636 6.38 -3.37 -21.00
C SER A 636 5.22 -3.11 -20.12
N ALA A 637 4.07 -3.01 -20.81
CA ALA A 637 2.95 -3.88 -20.55
C ALA A 637 3.05 -4.26 -19.10
N ALA A 638 2.34 -3.49 -18.28
CA ALA A 638 1.88 -3.96 -17.00
C ALA A 638 1.90 -5.49 -17.04
N ASP A 639 2.43 -6.14 -16.00
CA ASP A 639 1.90 -7.45 -15.66
C ASP A 639 0.40 -7.42 -15.97
N PRO A 640 -0.21 -8.47 -16.54
CA PRO A 640 -1.64 -8.42 -16.83
C PRO A 640 -2.44 -8.38 -15.51
N VAL A 641 -2.28 -7.34 -14.69
CA VAL A 641 -3.36 -6.50 -14.22
C VAL A 641 -4.28 -6.36 -15.43
N PRO A 642 -5.47 -6.99 -15.42
CA PRO A 642 -6.49 -6.59 -16.36
C PRO A 642 -6.53 -5.07 -16.33
N PRO A 643 -6.75 -4.37 -17.46
CA PRO A 643 -6.82 -2.92 -17.44
C PRO A 643 -7.65 -2.56 -16.21
N PRO A 644 -7.17 -1.70 -15.27
CA PRO A 644 -8.13 -1.11 -14.36
C PRO A 644 -9.17 -0.60 -15.34
N GLN A 645 -10.39 -1.13 -15.23
CA GLN A 645 -11.48 -0.51 -15.97
C GLN A 645 -11.24 0.97 -15.68
N GLN A 646 -11.05 1.75 -16.76
CA GLN A 646 -11.33 3.16 -16.63
C GLN A 646 -12.60 3.19 -15.77
N ASP A 647 -12.63 4.04 -14.76
CA ASP A 647 -13.89 4.41 -14.14
C ASP A 647 -14.75 5.03 -15.27
N SER A 648 -15.26 4.17 -16.14
CA SER A 648 -15.71 4.48 -17.47
C SER A 648 -17.18 4.67 -17.32
N GLU A 649 -17.57 5.95 -17.28
CA GLU A 649 -18.92 6.37 -17.61
C GLU A 649 -19.20 5.95 -19.07
N ALA A 650 -19.61 4.70 -19.28
CA ALA A 650 -20.26 4.30 -20.51
C ALA A 650 -21.74 4.72 -20.42
N VAL A 651 -22.02 5.92 -20.92
CA VAL A 651 -23.38 6.42 -21.13
C VAL A 651 -24.09 5.50 -22.14
N HIS A 652 -24.90 4.56 -21.66
CA HIS A 652 -25.92 3.93 -22.51
C HIS A 652 -27.10 4.89 -22.67
N GLY A 653 -27.21 5.46 -23.87
CA GLY A 653 -28.35 6.25 -24.29
C GLY A 653 -29.65 5.45 -24.14
N ALA A 654 -30.66 6.12 -23.58
CA ALA A 654 -32.00 5.60 -23.39
C ALA A 654 -32.58 5.03 -24.69
N SER A 655 -32.97 3.74 -24.68
CA SER A 655 -33.92 3.21 -25.65
C SER A 655 -35.29 3.13 -24.99
N THR A 656 -36.16 4.03 -25.41
CA THR A 656 -37.60 4.02 -25.17
C THR A 656 -38.24 2.74 -25.72
N ILE A 657 -39.04 2.08 -24.88
CA ILE A 657 -39.96 1.02 -25.29
C ILE A 657 -41.08 1.66 -26.12
N GLY A 658 -41.21 1.24 -27.38
CA GLY A 658 -42.30 1.61 -28.28
C GLY A 658 -42.59 0.44 -29.22
N ALA A 659 -43.82 -0.07 -29.13
CA ALA A 659 -44.29 -1.28 -29.77
C ALA A 659 -44.50 -1.14 -31.30
N GLN A 660 -44.64 -2.32 -31.93
CA GLN A 660 -45.45 -2.66 -33.11
C GLN A 660 -44.75 -2.93 -34.46
N THR A 661 -44.98 -4.19 -34.89
CA THR A 661 -45.40 -4.69 -36.22
C THR A 661 -44.45 -4.70 -37.42
N GLU A 662 -44.25 -5.93 -37.92
CA GLU A 662 -44.38 -6.37 -39.32
C GLU A 662 -43.71 -5.56 -40.45
N GLN A 663 -42.74 -6.16 -41.16
CA GLN A 663 -42.94 -6.85 -42.46
C GLN A 663 -41.62 -7.05 -43.22
N ASN A 664 -41.48 -8.27 -43.77
CA ASN A 664 -40.81 -8.70 -45.00
C ASN A 664 -39.96 -7.72 -45.82
N THR A 665 -38.76 -8.15 -46.20
CA THR A 665 -38.33 -8.48 -47.60
C THR A 665 -36.82 -8.77 -47.59
N ALA A 666 -36.37 -9.99 -47.90
CA ALA A 666 -36.00 -10.50 -49.22
C ALA A 666 -34.84 -9.74 -49.90
N GLY A 667 -33.71 -10.43 -50.10
CA GLY A 667 -32.60 -9.95 -50.91
C GLY A 667 -31.37 -10.87 -50.88
N ALA A 668 -31.38 -11.91 -51.72
CA ALA A 668 -30.24 -12.75 -52.08
C ALA A 668 -29.05 -11.92 -52.60
N SER A 669 -27.78 -12.35 -52.60
CA SER A 669 -27.23 -13.49 -53.33
C SER A 669 -25.70 -13.46 -53.16
N THR A 670 -25.05 -14.60 -52.83
CA THR A 670 -24.08 -15.38 -53.67
C THR A 670 -22.73 -14.67 -53.96
N ILE A 671 -21.50 -15.23 -54.01
CA ILE A 671 -20.87 -16.50 -54.44
C ILE A 671 -19.45 -16.48 -53.80
N GLY A 672 -18.90 -17.54 -53.19
CA GLY A 672 -18.12 -18.64 -53.79
C GLY A 672 -16.92 -18.95 -52.87
N ALA A 673 -16.74 -20.16 -52.34
CA ALA A 673 -16.32 -21.42 -52.96
C ALA A 673 -14.80 -21.49 -53.28
N HIS A 674 -14.05 -22.23 -52.46
CA HIS A 674 -13.09 -23.31 -52.81
C HIS A 674 -12.30 -23.71 -51.55
N SER A 675 -12.53 -24.89 -50.95
CA SER A 675 -11.90 -26.22 -51.23
C SER A 675 -10.39 -26.23 -50.91
N GLN A 676 -9.78 -27.22 -50.25
CA GLN A 676 -10.14 -28.62 -50.01
C GLN A 676 -9.13 -29.26 -49.02
N GLN A 677 -9.59 -30.25 -48.25
CA GLN A 677 -8.96 -31.55 -47.91
C GLN A 677 -7.46 -31.61 -47.51
N GLY A 678 -7.11 -32.17 -46.35
CA GLY A 678 -7.03 -33.61 -46.04
C GLY A 678 -5.59 -33.87 -45.54
N ASN A 679 -5.22 -34.80 -44.67
CA ASN A 679 -5.74 -36.11 -44.31
C ASN A 679 -5.17 -36.53 -42.95
N ALA A 680 -5.86 -37.46 -42.29
CA ALA A 680 -5.42 -38.21 -41.12
C ALA A 680 -4.37 -39.28 -41.46
N THR A 681 -3.65 -39.80 -40.46
CA THR A 681 -3.40 -41.24 -40.28
C THR A 681 -2.87 -41.54 -38.89
N ALA A 682 -3.39 -42.63 -38.32
CA ALA A 682 -3.01 -43.24 -37.05
C ALA A 682 -2.01 -44.38 -37.28
N SER A 683 -1.29 -44.79 -36.22
CA SER A 683 -0.92 -46.20 -36.00
C SER A 683 -0.49 -46.43 -34.55
N ASN A 684 -0.81 -47.64 -34.10
CA ASN A 684 -0.75 -48.19 -32.75
C ASN A 684 0.36 -49.26 -32.66
N VAL A 685 0.49 -49.89 -31.47
CA VAL A 685 1.18 -51.17 -31.14
C VAL A 685 2.66 -51.01 -30.73
N GLY A 686 3.23 -51.60 -29.66
CA GLY A 686 2.78 -52.55 -28.63
C GLY A 686 4.00 -53.16 -27.88
N GLU A 687 3.71 -53.97 -26.84
CA GLU A 687 4.58 -54.87 -26.01
C GLU A 687 5.34 -54.25 -24.81
N GLN A 688 5.06 -54.55 -23.52
CA GLN A 688 4.94 -55.77 -22.67
C GLN A 688 6.25 -56.37 -22.11
N THR A 689 6.34 -56.44 -20.77
CA THR A 689 6.80 -57.53 -19.84
C THR A 689 7.42 -56.90 -18.57
N GLN A 690 6.80 -56.91 -17.37
CA GLN A 690 6.61 -57.93 -16.33
C GLN A 690 7.88 -58.53 -15.69
N HIS A 691 8.11 -58.22 -14.40
CA HIS A 691 8.22 -59.14 -13.22
C HIS A 691 8.61 -58.30 -11.97
N ASP A 692 7.78 -58.24 -10.93
CA ASP A 692 7.86 -59.03 -9.68
C ASP A 692 9.16 -58.76 -8.88
N THR A 693 9.22 -58.42 -7.59
CA THR A 693 8.45 -58.91 -6.44
C THR A 693 8.90 -58.21 -5.13
N VAL A 694 8.02 -58.21 -4.12
CA VAL A 694 8.27 -58.32 -2.66
C VAL A 694 8.57 -57.05 -1.82
N ALA A 695 7.68 -56.85 -0.84
CA ALA A 695 7.68 -55.91 0.30
C ALA A 695 8.40 -56.53 1.55
N PRO A 696 8.12 -56.11 2.82
CA PRO A 696 8.29 -54.82 3.50
C PRO A 696 9.13 -54.94 4.80
N ALA A 697 9.52 -53.82 5.43
CA ALA A 697 9.84 -53.73 6.88
C ALA A 697 9.87 -52.24 7.29
N SER A 698 8.85 -51.71 7.98
CA SER A 698 8.73 -51.59 9.44
C SER A 698 9.90 -50.84 10.13
N ASN A 699 9.64 -49.64 10.64
CA ASN A 699 9.82 -49.30 12.06
C ASN A 699 9.47 -47.83 12.34
N GLU A 700 8.39 -47.61 13.08
CA GLU A 700 8.33 -46.54 14.08
C GLU A 700 9.38 -46.79 15.18
N PRO A 701 9.72 -45.78 16.00
CA PRO A 701 9.07 -45.78 17.31
C PRO A 701 8.62 -44.39 17.79
N THR A 702 7.63 -44.45 18.68
CA THR A 702 7.10 -43.43 19.58
C THR A 702 8.07 -43.09 20.73
N ASP A 703 8.10 -41.79 21.10
CA ASP A 703 8.22 -41.07 22.41
C ASP A 703 8.75 -41.80 23.70
N PRO A 704 9.14 -41.16 24.84
CA PRO A 704 9.13 -39.73 25.24
C PRO A 704 10.34 -39.21 26.09
N SER A 705 10.24 -37.95 26.54
CA SER A 705 10.91 -37.29 27.71
C SER A 705 12.27 -36.59 27.52
N LEU A 706 12.22 -35.25 27.36
CA LEU A 706 12.79 -34.24 28.28
C LEU A 706 12.45 -32.82 27.81
#